data_AF-A0A250ILT4-F1
#
_entry.id   AF-A0A250ILT4-F1
#
_cell.length_a   1.000
_cell.length_b   1.000
_cell.length_c   1.000
_cell.angle_alpha   90.00
_cell.angle_beta   90.00
_cell.angle_gamma   90.00
#
_symmetry.space_group_name_H-M   'P 1'
#
loop_
_entity.id
_entity.type
_entity.pdbx_description
1 polymer ?
#
loop_
_entity_poly.entity_id
_entity_poly.type
_entity_poly.pdbx_seq_one_letter_code
_entity_poly.pdbx_strand_id
1 'polypeptide(L)'
;MPGARADGGLAFGGRPPVRHTQGLPMRLSFRLVLTLLLPLALARCSDPEPAPQEYTVGGTVTGLEGSGLVLEYGGETLAISSDGAFTFERKASTGSTYVVKVATHPAEPTQECIVTHGVGFIYTANVTDVTVTCGVPAFKVGGTVTGLVGTGLKLRNGAETLNVTANGAFQFATPVESGAAYAVTVATQPTGPAQRCTVSGGEGTVGSADVTSITVNCDTSKFTVGGFVSGLNGTLVLSTGSGAQEQTVTLTGTGSAGNTSFAFPTGVEAGTPYDVKVKTPPESQNCTISRGTGTVGSANITNIAVTCTTRAYLVNVTVSGLVGSVVVKNNDSDSLTFTTNETKAFNNRVTEGGSYFVTVGTQPETQTCTSEQTASAPIGTSDVTVKVTCVTNQFFVGGTASGLGTGETVTLTNGAEELPVSANGAFQFTQKVDQGAAYDVAVKTAPAGKQCSVANGSGTVGGADVTNVIVACSATTYTVGGNLSGLATGGTVKLRNNGGDELTLTADGGFTFATPVAEGGGYTVTVSAQPTGQHCTVANGSGTNLSANVTNVAVTCANLYTVGGTVTGLSSGKTLVLTNNGGNDLSVAGGSTTFTFTTGLLSGAAYAVAVKTQPVGLNCTVANGSGTVASANVTTVSVTCVVSPTRVSVLRVGDGAAALSGAAAAVTIDTYDVVSGTRTATTPVTGLTIAGSSGSEGFLSRSADSRYVVFAGYSAPAGTASVAGTTSSATPRVVGRIDSAGSASVVATLDAAFNTSNVRSATTVDGSAYWVAGNGASASGGVHYVTAGSTGVSTQVLKDPNNSRVVSVFGGQLYLSTGSGDYRAVSAVGTGLPTASGQTATVLSGLPVGTTLTSPYQFFFVGDATLYIADDGNSGGVFKFTKDGSGNWSQATLTNPGPAVGVAAVVDGTTVHVVATLKGNENKLVTFVDDGTSTAAVTTVATAPANSAFRGVAPAPNP
;
A
#
# COMPACT_ATOMS: atom_id res chain seq x y z
N MET A 1 -12.73 12.96 43.35
CA MET A 1 -11.38 13.16 42.76
C MET A 1 -11.47 12.82 41.28
N PRO A 2 -10.71 13.49 40.39
CA PRO A 2 -10.63 14.94 40.27
C PRO A 2 -10.94 15.45 38.84
N GLY A 3 -11.49 16.66 38.72
CA GLY A 3 -11.83 17.34 37.45
C GLY A 3 -10.94 18.55 37.16
N ALA A 4 -11.18 19.26 36.04
CA ALA A 4 -10.22 20.21 35.46
C ALA A 4 -10.79 21.61 35.06
N ARG A 5 -9.87 22.55 34.81
CA ARG A 5 -9.96 23.85 34.08
C ARG A 5 -10.71 25.05 34.71
N ALA A 6 -10.21 26.24 34.29
CA ALA A 6 -10.87 27.57 34.26
C ALA A 6 -11.24 28.21 35.61
N ASP A 7 -11.27 29.54 35.80
CA ASP A 7 -10.84 30.72 35.01
C ASP A 7 -10.50 31.86 36.03
N GLY A 8 -9.99 33.06 35.72
CA GLY A 8 -10.00 33.85 34.48
C GLY A 8 -10.96 35.05 34.65
N GLY A 9 -10.44 36.23 35.03
CA GLY A 9 -11.25 37.38 35.44
C GLY A 9 -11.77 38.28 34.30
N LEU A 10 -12.96 38.87 34.49
CA LEU A 10 -13.68 39.79 33.58
C LEU A 10 -14.49 40.80 34.44
N ALA A 11 -14.80 42.04 34.03
CA ALA A 11 -14.40 42.85 32.87
C ALA A 11 -14.78 44.36 33.10
N PHE A 12 -14.73 45.15 32.03
CA PHE A 12 -15.19 46.56 31.88
C PHE A 12 -14.31 47.66 32.49
N GLY A 13 -14.07 48.79 31.80
CA GLY A 13 -14.39 49.09 30.39
C GLY A 13 -14.10 50.55 29.98
N GLY A 14 -13.73 50.78 28.70
CA GLY A 14 -13.49 52.12 28.14
C GLY A 14 -13.29 52.13 26.61
N ARG A 15 -13.90 53.09 25.91
CA ARG A 15 -13.88 53.33 24.44
C ARG A 15 -13.06 54.61 24.10
N PRO A 16 -12.60 54.89 22.85
CA PRO A 16 -13.05 54.36 21.54
C PRO A 16 -12.21 53.22 20.92
N PRO A 17 -11.21 53.36 20.00
CA PRO A 17 -10.52 54.54 19.39
C PRO A 17 -10.79 54.75 17.86
N VAL A 18 -9.93 55.55 17.19
CA VAL A 18 -9.88 56.02 15.76
C VAL A 18 -8.36 56.20 15.44
N ARG A 19 -7.70 55.87 14.29
CA ARG A 19 -8.03 55.88 12.83
C ARG A 19 -7.02 55.02 12.00
N HIS A 20 -7.43 54.49 10.82
CA HIS A 20 -6.65 54.29 9.55
C HIS A 20 -5.35 53.42 9.52
N THR A 21 -4.90 52.77 8.43
CA THR A 21 -5.42 52.54 7.04
C THR A 21 -4.71 51.36 6.32
N GLN A 22 -5.44 50.65 5.42
CA GLN A 22 -4.95 49.88 4.24
C GLN A 22 -3.96 48.70 4.45
N GLY A 23 -3.95 47.63 3.65
CA GLY A 23 -4.76 47.32 2.46
C GLY A 23 -4.65 45.85 1.95
N LEU A 24 -5.42 45.54 0.91
CA LEU A 24 -5.68 44.23 0.27
C LEU A 24 -4.42 43.44 -0.16
N PRO A 25 -4.45 42.08 -0.13
CA PRO A 25 -5.20 41.22 -1.09
C PRO A 25 -6.15 40.19 -0.37
N MET A 26 -6.71 39.09 -0.90
CA MET A 26 -6.57 38.37 -2.19
C MET A 26 -7.90 37.71 -2.71
N ARG A 27 -7.89 36.41 -3.09
CA ARG A 27 -8.83 35.67 -3.97
C ARG A 27 -8.61 34.13 -3.81
N LEU A 28 -9.52 33.17 -4.08
CA LEU A 28 -10.96 33.12 -4.47
C LEU A 28 -11.50 31.65 -4.29
N SER A 29 -12.84 31.44 -4.30
CA SER A 29 -13.58 30.16 -4.58
C SER A 29 -13.60 29.06 -3.48
N PHE A 30 -14.67 28.26 -3.27
CA PHE A 30 -16.04 28.19 -3.85
C PHE A 30 -17.13 27.70 -2.82
N ARG A 31 -18.39 27.47 -3.25
CA ARG A 31 -19.67 27.33 -2.45
C ARG A 31 -19.90 25.95 -1.76
N LEU A 32 -20.78 25.71 -0.74
CA LEU A 32 -22.26 25.51 -0.85
C LEU A 32 -23.09 25.21 0.50
N VAL A 33 -23.97 26.13 1.00
CA VAL A 33 -25.42 25.97 1.51
C VAL A 33 -25.90 25.27 2.88
N LEU A 34 -26.74 25.99 3.74
CA LEU A 34 -27.90 25.62 4.72
C LEU A 34 -27.88 25.43 6.36
N THR A 35 -28.43 26.39 7.23
CA THR A 35 -29.45 26.37 8.46
C THR A 35 -29.32 26.07 10.14
N LEU A 36 -29.42 27.04 11.22
CA LEU A 36 -30.05 27.21 12.76
C LEU A 36 -29.47 27.07 14.52
N LEU A 37 -29.05 28.02 15.70
CA LEU A 37 -29.11 28.38 17.51
C LEU A 37 -28.00 28.52 19.37
N LEU A 38 -27.04 29.42 20.63
CA LEU A 38 -26.20 29.84 22.58
C LEU A 38 -24.60 30.30 24.13
N PRO A 39 -24.06 30.96 25.74
CA PRO A 39 -22.62 31.53 27.23
C PRO A 39 -21.91 32.05 29.33
N LEU A 40 -20.63 32.53 30.50
CA LEU A 40 -19.90 33.06 32.48
C LEU A 40 -18.33 33.77 33.94
N ALA A 41 -17.77 34.19 35.63
CA ALA A 41 -16.32 34.84 37.08
C ALA A 41 -15.60 35.35 39.17
N LEU A 42 -14.32 35.86 40.35
CA LEU A 42 -13.57 36.35 42.31
C LEU A 42 -12.01 37.12 43.78
N ALA A 43 -11.45 37.53 45.45
CA ALA A 43 -10.02 38.25 46.90
C ALA A 43 -9.26 38.68 48.99
N ARG A 44 -7.99 39.28 50.14
CA ARG A 44 -7.23 39.84 52.09
C ARG A 44 -5.62 40.46 53.56
N CYS A 45 -5.08 41.05 55.17
CA CYS A 45 -3.59 41.60 56.63
C CYS A 45 -2.89 42.32 58.66
N SER A 46 -1.59 42.71 59.85
CA SER A 46 -0.85 43.46 61.73
C SER A 46 0.76 43.92 63.23
N ASP A 47 1.29 44.61 64.81
CA ASP A 47 2.57 44.96 66.52
C ASP A 47 3.80 46.10 68.03
N PRO A 48 4.71 46.21 69.60
CA PRO A 48 5.67 47.18 71.25
C PRO A 48 7.22 47.48 72.86
N GLU A 49 7.87 48.35 74.31
CA GLU A 49 9.20 48.62 75.98
C GLU A 49 10.31 49.82 77.55
N PRO A 50 11.28 49.95 79.06
CA PRO A 50 12.27 50.98 80.65
C PRO A 50 13.70 51.22 82.38
N ALA A 51 14.55 52.20 83.63
CA ALA A 51 15.77 52.45 85.38
C ALA A 51 16.96 53.67 86.88
N PRO A 52 17.87 53.85 88.43
CA PRO A 52 18.95 54.90 89.93
C PRO A 52 20.21 55.14 91.79
N GLN A 53 21.26 56.10 92.90
CA GLN A 53 22.24 56.47 94.79
C GLN A 53 23.78 57.47 96.11
N GLU A 54 24.44 57.90 97.73
CA GLU A 54 25.95 58.53 99.12
C GLU A 54 26.76 59.59 100.94
N TYR A 55 28.05 59.87 102.17
CA TYR A 55 28.91 60.87 103.86
C TYR A 55 30.50 61.26 105.42
N THR A 56 31.15 62.23 106.79
CA THR A 56 32.31 62.70 108.55
C THR A 56 33.96 63.53 109.83
N VAL A 57 34.58 64.15 111.41
CA VAL A 57 36.12 64.73 112.78
C VAL A 57 36.92 65.79 114.60
N GLY A 58 38.25 66.15 115.76
CA GLY A 58 39.15 67.20 117.39
C GLY A 58 40.62 67.50 119.07
N GLY A 59 41.45 68.52 120.30
CA GLY A 59 42.71 68.86 122.00
C GLY A 59 43.95 70.09 123.39
N THR A 60 44.87 70.33 124.93
CA THR A 60 45.99 71.48 126.35
C THR A 60 47.20 71.72 128.22
N VAL A 61 48.25 72.45 129.50
CA VAL A 61 49.80 73.66 130.57
C VAL A 61 51.39 75.20 130.37
N THR A 62 52.17 76.71 130.86
CA THR A 62 53.44 78.31 130.80
C THR A 62 54.12 79.44 129.65
N GLY A 63 54.29 80.87 129.67
CA GLY A 63 55.38 81.76 128.97
C GLY A 63 55.06 83.03 128.07
N LEU A 64 54.68 84.18 128.62
CA LEU A 64 53.31 84.69 128.50
C LEU A 64 53.11 86.12 127.91
N GLU A 65 52.30 86.26 126.86
CA GLU A 65 51.60 87.50 126.50
C GLU A 65 50.17 87.55 127.08
N GLY A 66 49.61 88.75 127.26
CA GLY A 66 48.22 88.92 127.70
C GLY A 66 47.96 88.42 129.13
N SER A 67 46.86 87.68 129.33
CA SER A 67 46.49 87.14 130.65
C SER A 67 45.60 85.89 130.54
N GLY A 68 45.42 85.17 131.66
CA GLY A 68 44.53 84.02 131.77
C GLY A 68 45.21 82.69 132.11
N LEU A 69 46.55 82.66 132.18
CA LEU A 69 47.34 81.48 132.51
C LEU A 69 47.01 80.93 133.92
N VAL A 70 46.63 79.66 134.00
CA VAL A 70 46.50 78.87 135.23
C VAL A 70 47.21 77.52 135.05
N LEU A 71 47.78 76.97 136.13
CA LEU A 71 48.48 75.68 136.19
C LEU A 71 47.78 74.72 137.15
N GLU A 72 48.03 73.41 137.06
CA GLU A 72 47.41 72.41 137.93
C GLU A 72 48.40 71.33 138.39
N TYR A 73 48.41 71.02 139.69
CA TYR A 73 48.90 69.75 140.23
C TYR A 73 47.70 68.96 140.74
N GLY A 74 47.16 68.08 139.89
CA GLY A 74 46.17 67.06 140.26
C GLY A 74 44.95 67.59 141.01
N GLY A 75 44.32 68.64 140.52
CA GLY A 75 43.13 69.28 141.09
C GLY A 75 43.39 70.38 142.12
N GLU A 76 44.65 70.67 142.48
CA GLU A 76 45.03 72.00 142.98
C GLU A 76 45.44 72.87 141.79
N THR A 77 44.94 74.10 141.73
CA THR A 77 45.20 75.05 140.63
C THR A 77 45.83 76.35 141.11
N LEU A 78 46.71 76.92 140.28
CA LEU A 78 47.48 78.13 140.57
C LEU A 78 47.46 79.10 139.38
N ALA A 79 46.93 80.30 139.56
CA ALA A 79 46.89 81.34 138.52
C ALA A 79 48.23 82.10 138.43
N ILE A 80 48.66 82.42 137.20
CA ILE A 80 49.91 83.13 136.90
C ILE A 80 49.58 84.29 135.95
N SER A 81 49.92 85.51 136.34
CA SER A 81 49.58 86.74 135.59
C SER A 81 50.71 87.28 134.70
N SER A 82 51.92 86.74 134.84
CA SER A 82 53.15 87.19 134.17
C SER A 82 54.24 86.13 134.33
N ASP A 83 55.27 86.17 133.50
CA ASP A 83 56.43 85.27 133.63
C ASP A 83 57.10 85.35 135.00
N GLY A 84 57.47 84.17 135.55
CA GLY A 84 58.03 84.04 136.89
C GLY A 84 58.06 82.58 137.39
N ALA A 85 58.62 82.38 138.59
CA ALA A 85 58.69 81.08 139.25
C ALA A 85 57.46 80.80 140.14
N PHE A 86 57.15 79.53 140.41
CA PHE A 86 56.00 79.10 141.21
C PHE A 86 56.23 77.75 141.91
N THR A 87 55.29 77.30 142.75
CA THR A 87 55.29 76.02 143.49
C THR A 87 53.84 75.67 143.88
N PHE A 88 53.56 74.40 144.21
CA PHE A 88 52.22 73.85 144.50
C PHE A 88 52.08 73.29 145.93
N GLU A 89 50.85 73.19 146.44
CA GLU A 89 50.49 72.62 147.75
C GLU A 89 50.10 71.12 147.73
N ARG A 90 49.47 70.62 146.65
CA ARG A 90 49.08 69.21 146.48
C ARG A 90 50.34 68.32 146.44
N LYS A 91 50.13 67.04 146.79
CA LYS A 91 51.14 65.98 146.80
C LYS A 91 50.61 64.75 146.05
N ALA A 92 51.52 63.89 145.64
CA ALA A 92 51.26 62.58 145.06
C ALA A 92 52.32 61.59 145.57
N SER A 93 52.07 60.30 145.43
CA SER A 93 52.91 59.26 146.03
C SER A 93 54.28 59.18 145.35
N THR A 94 55.34 58.93 146.13
CA THR A 94 56.60 58.37 145.62
C THR A 94 56.31 57.14 144.75
N GLY A 95 57.00 57.00 143.63
CA GLY A 95 56.74 55.94 142.64
C GLY A 95 55.45 56.11 141.82
N SER A 96 54.58 57.06 142.17
CA SER A 96 53.63 57.65 141.22
C SER A 96 54.25 58.87 140.53
N THR A 97 53.51 59.44 139.58
CA THR A 97 54.05 60.20 138.44
C THR A 97 53.45 61.60 138.34
N TYR A 98 54.26 62.66 138.29
CA TYR A 98 53.85 64.09 138.20
C TYR A 98 53.72 64.62 136.70
N VAL A 99 52.97 65.71 136.29
CA VAL A 99 52.47 66.02 134.84
C VAL A 99 51.97 67.51 134.37
N VAL A 100 51.99 68.07 133.02
CA VAL A 100 51.06 69.09 132.14
C VAL A 100 51.41 70.02 130.71
N LYS A 101 50.61 71.02 129.99
CA LYS A 101 50.73 71.97 128.62
C LYS A 101 49.84 73.42 127.96
N VAL A 102 49.05 74.61 128.40
CA VAL A 102 48.19 75.37 129.62
C VAL A 102 46.94 74.74 130.55
N ALA A 103 46.74 74.92 131.92
CA ALA A 103 45.53 74.41 132.70
C ALA A 103 44.30 75.34 132.60
N THR A 104 44.54 76.63 132.42
CA THR A 104 43.62 77.53 131.73
C THR A 104 44.45 78.45 130.86
N HIS A 105 44.32 78.29 129.54
CA HIS A 105 45.19 78.96 128.55
C HIS A 105 44.88 80.45 128.44
N PRO A 106 45.87 81.31 128.13
CA PRO A 106 45.60 82.66 127.66
C PRO A 106 44.76 82.62 126.39
N ALA A 107 43.65 83.35 126.38
CA ALA A 107 42.68 83.34 125.28
C ALA A 107 42.85 84.52 124.29
N GLU A 108 43.38 85.66 124.77
CA GLU A 108 43.49 86.92 124.03
C GLU A 108 44.87 87.56 124.28
N PRO A 109 45.84 87.46 123.35
CA PRO A 109 45.83 86.57 122.17
C PRO A 109 45.89 85.09 122.60
N THR A 110 45.28 84.21 121.80
CA THR A 110 45.23 82.77 122.11
C THR A 110 46.63 82.16 122.07
N GLN A 111 47.08 81.60 123.18
CA GLN A 111 48.42 81.00 123.30
C GLN A 111 48.35 79.58 123.84
N GLU A 112 49.11 78.70 123.21
CA GLU A 112 49.52 77.46 123.86
C GLU A 112 50.80 77.71 124.64
N CYS A 113 50.95 77.08 125.79
CA CYS A 113 52.21 77.10 126.49
C CYS A 113 52.59 75.68 126.90
N ILE A 114 53.85 75.25 126.93
CA ILE A 114 54.22 73.81 126.96
C ILE A 114 55.19 73.39 128.08
N VAL A 115 54.76 72.54 129.02
CA VAL A 115 55.52 72.27 130.26
C VAL A 115 56.67 71.30 130.06
N THR A 116 57.84 71.73 130.52
CA THR A 116 59.11 71.02 130.46
C THR A 116 59.61 70.74 131.88
N HIS A 117 60.29 69.60 132.05
CA HIS A 117 60.44 68.93 133.35
C HIS A 117 59.11 68.76 134.12
N GLY A 118 57.97 68.81 133.41
CA GLY A 118 56.64 68.68 134.00
C GLY A 118 56.30 67.25 134.44
N VAL A 119 57.17 66.28 134.15
CA VAL A 119 56.96 64.86 134.47
C VAL A 119 58.18 64.20 135.07
N GLY A 120 57.90 63.26 135.96
CA GLY A 120 58.86 62.30 136.49
C GLY A 120 58.15 61.36 137.44
N PHE A 121 58.84 60.31 137.86
CA PHE A 121 58.45 59.65 139.10
C PHE A 121 58.81 60.59 140.25
N ILE A 122 57.94 60.67 141.26
CA ILE A 122 58.34 61.27 142.52
C ILE A 122 59.37 60.32 143.14
N TYR A 123 60.64 60.70 143.02
CA TYR A 123 61.79 59.98 143.57
C TYR A 123 62.01 60.46 145.01
N THR A 124 63.16 61.08 145.33
CA THR A 124 63.40 61.79 146.60
C THR A 124 63.19 63.30 146.51
N ALA A 125 63.28 63.86 145.32
CA ALA A 125 63.06 65.27 145.07
C ALA A 125 61.55 65.58 145.03
N ASN A 126 61.13 66.57 145.82
CA ASN A 126 60.03 67.43 145.41
C ASN A 126 60.44 68.14 144.11
N VAL A 127 59.48 68.41 143.24
CA VAL A 127 59.76 68.92 141.90
C VAL A 127 59.97 70.44 141.93
N THR A 128 61.09 70.91 141.38
CA THR A 128 61.45 72.35 141.32
C THR A 128 62.14 72.76 140.02
N ASP A 129 62.39 71.80 139.13
CA ASP A 129 63.01 71.94 137.81
C ASP A 129 62.01 72.28 136.70
N VAL A 130 60.71 72.31 137.03
CA VAL A 130 59.61 72.57 136.10
C VAL A 130 59.67 73.97 135.49
N THR A 131 59.52 74.02 134.17
CA THR A 131 59.56 75.22 133.32
C THR A 131 58.48 75.14 132.25
N VAL A 132 58.17 76.25 131.56
CA VAL A 132 57.37 76.20 130.32
C VAL A 132 57.78 77.39 129.41
N THR A 133 57.23 77.46 128.20
CA THR A 133 57.26 78.59 127.26
C THR A 133 55.93 78.69 126.46
N CYS A 134 55.34 79.90 126.27
CA CYS A 134 54.11 80.11 125.48
C CYS A 134 54.45 80.52 124.05
N GLY A 135 53.47 80.38 123.16
CA GLY A 135 53.49 80.93 121.83
C GLY A 135 52.12 80.86 121.15
N VAL A 136 52.02 81.55 120.01
CA VAL A 136 50.82 81.61 119.17
C VAL A 136 50.81 80.44 118.18
N PRO A 137 49.68 79.72 117.99
CA PRO A 137 49.59 78.60 117.06
C PRO A 137 49.37 79.01 115.59
N ALA A 138 49.79 78.13 114.67
CA ALA A 138 49.59 78.24 113.22
C ALA A 138 48.99 76.94 112.66
N PHE A 139 48.14 77.05 111.65
CA PHE A 139 47.27 75.97 111.18
C PHE A 139 47.32 75.79 109.67
N LYS A 140 47.04 74.59 109.18
CA LYS A 140 47.13 74.25 107.75
C LYS A 140 45.83 74.52 107.00
N VAL A 141 45.95 74.61 105.68
CA VAL A 141 44.83 74.85 104.76
C VAL A 141 44.59 73.61 103.89
N GLY A 142 43.34 73.19 103.76
CA GLY A 142 42.94 71.96 103.09
C GLY A 142 41.44 71.88 102.80
N GLY A 143 41.01 70.71 102.33
CA GLY A 143 39.67 70.50 101.81
C GLY A 143 39.43 69.07 101.37
N THR A 144 38.39 68.83 100.56
CA THR A 144 38.04 67.51 99.99
C THR A 144 37.87 67.58 98.47
N VAL A 145 38.40 66.59 97.75
CA VAL A 145 38.17 66.38 96.32
C VAL A 145 37.19 65.23 96.09
N THR A 146 36.20 65.43 95.21
CA THR A 146 35.21 64.43 94.81
C THR A 146 35.06 64.36 93.28
N GLY A 147 34.60 63.22 92.76
CA GLY A 147 34.41 62.98 91.32
C GLY A 147 35.69 62.79 90.49
N LEU A 148 36.88 62.90 91.08
CA LEU A 148 38.16 62.67 90.39
C LEU A 148 38.30 61.19 89.99
N VAL A 149 38.33 60.94 88.68
CA VAL A 149 38.61 59.65 88.03
C VAL A 149 39.86 59.76 87.16
N GLY A 150 40.14 60.96 86.64
CA GLY A 150 41.29 61.25 85.81
C GLY A 150 42.59 61.45 86.60
N THR A 151 43.71 61.07 85.99
CA THR A 151 45.05 61.36 86.54
C THR A 151 45.49 62.79 86.22
N GLY A 152 46.24 63.43 87.15
CA GLY A 152 46.98 64.67 86.89
C GLY A 152 46.49 65.95 87.57
N LEU A 153 45.48 65.90 88.46
CA LEU A 153 44.99 67.10 89.17
C LEU A 153 46.10 67.75 90.00
N LYS A 154 46.19 69.09 89.94
CA LYS A 154 47.02 69.89 90.85
C LYS A 154 46.25 71.07 91.40
N LEU A 155 46.43 71.34 92.69
CA LEU A 155 45.91 72.51 93.40
C LEU A 155 47.06 73.43 93.83
N ARG A 156 46.77 74.70 94.10
CA ARG A 156 47.75 75.72 94.55
C ARG A 156 47.20 76.55 95.69
N ASN A 157 48.01 76.85 96.70
CA ASN A 157 47.77 77.89 97.71
C ASN A 157 48.99 78.81 97.79
N GLY A 158 48.83 80.09 97.44
CA GLY A 158 49.96 81.01 97.29
C GLY A 158 51.04 80.47 96.35
N ALA A 159 52.25 80.25 96.87
CA ALA A 159 53.37 79.66 96.13
C ALA A 159 53.41 78.11 96.15
N GLU A 160 52.71 77.45 97.08
CA GLU A 160 52.74 75.99 97.23
C GLU A 160 51.79 75.32 96.21
N THR A 161 52.22 74.22 95.58
CA THR A 161 51.36 73.40 94.71
C THR A 161 51.33 71.94 95.15
N LEU A 162 50.12 71.39 95.31
CA LEU A 162 49.87 70.03 95.73
C LEU A 162 49.36 69.19 94.54
N ASN A 163 49.91 67.99 94.36
CA ASN A 163 49.39 67.01 93.41
C ASN A 163 48.26 66.21 94.09
N VAL A 164 47.13 66.02 93.41
CA VAL A 164 46.03 65.17 93.90
C VAL A 164 45.82 64.01 92.93
N THR A 165 45.80 62.79 93.47
CA THR A 165 45.80 61.54 92.68
C THR A 165 44.54 60.69 92.88
N ALA A 166 43.68 61.02 93.84
CA ALA A 166 42.44 60.31 94.15
C ALA A 166 41.43 61.25 94.84
N ASN A 167 40.18 60.80 94.99
CA ASN A 167 39.19 61.46 95.84
C ASN A 167 39.53 61.32 97.33
N GLY A 168 39.09 62.29 98.13
CA GLY A 168 39.33 62.34 99.57
C GLY A 168 39.86 63.70 100.03
N ALA A 169 40.29 63.77 101.28
CA ALA A 169 40.84 65.00 101.86
C ALA A 169 42.22 65.35 101.27
N PHE A 170 42.49 66.64 101.12
CA PHE A 170 43.78 67.21 100.75
C PHE A 170 44.17 68.32 101.74
N GLN A 171 45.47 68.54 101.92
CA GLN A 171 45.98 69.60 102.80
C GLN A 171 47.35 70.07 102.30
N PHE A 172 47.59 71.38 102.30
CA PHE A 172 48.89 71.98 102.01
C PHE A 172 49.84 71.78 103.21
N ALA A 173 51.12 71.62 102.93
CA ALA A 173 52.11 71.26 103.94
C ALA A 173 52.49 72.43 104.84
N THR A 174 52.57 73.64 104.28
CA THR A 174 52.94 74.88 104.99
C THR A 174 51.78 75.36 105.87
N PRO A 175 51.95 75.47 107.21
CA PRO A 175 50.98 76.13 108.07
C PRO A 175 50.94 77.63 107.82
N VAL A 176 49.80 78.24 108.10
CA VAL A 176 49.52 79.67 108.02
C VAL A 176 49.10 80.14 109.41
N GLU A 177 49.63 81.28 109.86
CA GLU A 177 49.43 81.78 111.22
C GLU A 177 47.95 82.16 111.47
N SER A 178 47.47 81.96 112.71
CA SER A 178 46.10 82.32 113.10
C SER A 178 45.85 83.81 112.86
N GLY A 179 44.91 84.12 111.97
CA GLY A 179 44.58 85.48 111.50
C GLY A 179 45.01 85.79 110.07
N ALA A 180 45.94 85.03 109.48
CA ALA A 180 46.44 85.26 108.11
C ALA A 180 45.53 84.65 107.02
N ALA A 181 45.69 85.11 105.78
CA ALA A 181 44.80 84.76 104.65
C ALA A 181 45.32 83.60 103.76
N TYR A 182 44.41 82.90 103.10
CA TYR A 182 44.67 81.82 102.14
C TYR A 182 43.85 81.95 100.85
N ALA A 183 44.33 81.35 99.75
CA ALA A 183 43.63 81.36 98.46
C ALA A 183 43.99 80.13 97.59
N VAL A 184 43.04 79.22 97.43
CA VAL A 184 43.21 77.90 96.81
C VAL A 184 42.57 77.81 95.41
N THR A 185 43.36 77.39 94.42
CA THR A 185 42.96 77.32 93.00
C THR A 185 43.41 76.03 92.29
N VAL A 186 42.80 75.69 91.15
CA VAL A 186 43.24 74.57 90.29
C VAL A 186 44.42 75.02 89.43
N ALA A 187 45.56 74.34 89.54
CA ALA A 187 46.76 74.61 88.74
C ALA A 187 46.89 73.71 87.50
N THR A 188 46.28 72.52 87.49
CA THR A 188 46.28 71.59 86.32
C THR A 188 45.07 70.67 86.38
N GLN A 189 44.39 70.46 85.24
CA GLN A 189 43.20 69.61 85.13
C GLN A 189 43.57 68.14 84.79
N PRO A 190 42.73 67.14 85.13
CA PRO A 190 43.00 65.74 84.81
C PRO A 190 42.83 65.43 83.32
N THR A 191 43.68 64.55 82.77
CA THR A 191 43.75 64.28 81.32
C THR A 191 43.48 62.83 80.90
N GLY A 192 43.48 61.88 81.82
CA GLY A 192 43.21 60.47 81.52
C GLY A 192 42.43 59.73 82.62
N PRO A 193 41.10 59.52 82.45
CA PRO A 193 40.23 60.21 81.50
C PRO A 193 40.23 61.73 81.69
N ALA A 194 39.89 62.48 80.63
CA ALA A 194 39.82 63.94 80.69
C ALA A 194 38.62 64.40 81.52
N GLN A 195 38.85 65.32 82.46
CA GLN A 195 37.83 65.86 83.35
C GLN A 195 37.96 67.37 83.54
N ARG A 196 36.90 67.99 84.07
CA ARG A 196 36.93 69.37 84.55
C ARG A 196 36.65 69.39 86.05
N CYS A 197 37.65 69.79 86.83
CA CYS A 197 37.55 70.06 88.25
C CYS A 197 37.32 71.56 88.53
N THR A 198 36.52 71.90 89.52
CA THR A 198 36.29 73.28 90.01
C THR A 198 36.40 73.35 91.53
N VAL A 199 36.90 74.47 92.08
CA VAL A 199 37.08 74.71 93.52
C VAL A 199 35.97 75.61 94.04
N SER A 200 35.47 75.34 95.25
CA SER A 200 34.54 76.16 96.01
C SER A 200 35.04 76.38 97.44
N GLY A 201 34.77 77.55 98.02
CA GLY A 201 35.24 77.95 99.35
C GLY A 201 36.75 78.20 99.46
N GLY A 202 37.46 78.41 98.35
CA GLY A 202 38.92 78.41 98.30
C GLY A 202 39.65 79.59 98.95
N GLU A 203 38.96 80.67 99.33
CA GLU A 203 39.57 81.91 99.84
C GLU A 203 39.01 82.28 101.23
N GLY A 204 39.87 82.75 102.14
CA GLY A 204 39.48 83.15 103.49
C GLY A 204 40.65 83.48 104.41
N THR A 205 40.39 83.53 105.72
CA THR A 205 41.42 83.64 106.78
C THR A 205 41.44 82.40 107.67
N VAL A 206 42.62 82.10 108.23
CA VAL A 206 42.85 80.99 109.15
C VAL A 206 42.45 81.40 110.56
N GLY A 207 41.68 80.56 111.25
CA GLY A 207 41.28 80.75 112.65
C GLY A 207 42.11 79.90 113.60
N SER A 208 41.49 79.47 114.71
CA SER A 208 42.10 78.63 115.75
C SER A 208 42.14 77.12 115.43
N ALA A 209 42.06 76.73 114.15
CA ALA A 209 42.07 75.35 113.68
C ALA A 209 42.45 75.24 112.19
N ASP A 210 42.82 74.03 111.76
CA ASP A 210 43.07 73.70 110.35
C ASP A 210 41.82 73.95 109.48
N VAL A 211 41.98 74.71 108.40
CA VAL A 211 40.93 74.94 107.41
C VAL A 211 40.74 73.66 106.60
N THR A 212 39.52 73.13 106.60
CA THR A 212 39.17 71.84 105.96
C THR A 212 37.90 71.90 105.11
N SER A 213 37.30 73.09 104.97
CA SER A 213 36.00 73.33 104.34
C SER A 213 36.04 73.50 102.81
N ILE A 214 37.23 73.58 102.20
CA ILE A 214 37.39 73.79 100.76
C ILE A 214 36.90 72.53 100.01
N THR A 215 36.14 72.69 98.94
CA THR A 215 35.61 71.56 98.15
C THR A 215 36.02 71.65 96.69
N VAL A 216 36.33 70.50 96.09
CA VAL A 216 36.73 70.41 94.67
C VAL A 216 35.97 69.27 94.00
N ASN A 217 35.18 69.56 92.98
CA ASN A 217 34.34 68.57 92.30
C ASN A 217 34.77 68.42 90.84
N CYS A 218 34.82 67.19 90.32
CA CYS A 218 35.30 66.85 88.98
C CYS A 218 34.32 65.98 88.17
N ASP A 219 34.03 66.36 86.92
CA ASP A 219 33.08 65.64 86.04
C ASP A 219 33.74 65.07 84.76
N THR A 220 33.22 63.97 84.23
CA THR A 220 33.62 63.31 82.97
C THR A 220 32.79 63.76 81.76
N SER A 221 33.35 63.65 80.55
CA SER A 221 32.68 64.03 79.28
C SER A 221 32.09 62.81 78.53
N LYS A 222 31.04 63.05 77.73
CA LYS A 222 30.35 62.02 76.91
C LYS A 222 30.38 62.38 75.42
N PHE A 223 30.46 61.37 74.55
CA PHE A 223 30.63 61.50 73.10
C PHE A 223 29.81 60.45 72.32
N THR A 224 29.35 60.76 71.11
CA THR A 224 28.53 59.83 70.31
C THR A 224 29.37 58.81 69.56
N VAL A 225 28.73 57.67 69.21
CA VAL A 225 29.32 56.61 68.38
C VAL A 225 28.53 56.52 67.07
N GLY A 226 29.24 56.53 65.95
CA GLY A 226 28.66 56.60 64.62
C GLY A 226 29.68 56.40 63.49
N GLY A 227 29.20 56.56 62.26
CA GLY A 227 29.93 56.14 61.07
C GLY A 227 29.18 56.40 59.77
N PHE A 228 29.49 55.62 58.75
CA PHE A 228 28.82 55.64 57.46
C PHE A 228 28.60 54.23 56.89
N VAL A 229 27.53 54.08 56.12
CA VAL A 229 27.16 52.87 55.38
C VAL A 229 27.30 53.13 53.89
N SER A 230 27.90 52.18 53.18
CA SER A 230 28.19 52.22 51.75
C SER A 230 27.54 51.02 51.04
N GLY A 231 26.98 51.24 49.85
CA GLY A 231 26.39 50.17 49.02
C GLY A 231 25.01 49.65 49.46
N LEU A 232 24.37 50.27 50.45
CA LEU A 232 23.10 49.79 51.02
C LEU A 232 21.94 49.82 50.02
N ASN A 233 21.33 48.65 49.81
CA ASN A 233 20.06 48.47 49.11
C ASN A 233 19.11 47.64 50.01
N GLY A 234 17.92 48.18 50.30
CA GLY A 234 17.00 47.64 51.30
C GLY A 234 17.24 48.20 52.71
N THR A 235 16.80 47.44 53.73
CA THR A 235 16.81 47.86 55.15
C THR A 235 17.95 47.18 55.90
N LEU A 236 18.74 47.96 56.65
CA LEU A 236 19.80 47.52 57.54
C LEU A 236 19.49 47.99 58.97
N VAL A 237 19.62 47.11 59.95
CA VAL A 237 19.58 47.46 61.38
C VAL A 237 20.95 47.20 61.99
N LEU A 238 21.55 48.25 62.56
CA LEU A 238 22.76 48.18 63.36
C LEU A 238 22.43 48.32 64.85
N SER A 239 23.27 47.76 65.73
CA SER A 239 23.17 48.00 67.16
C SER A 239 24.53 48.11 67.86
N THR A 240 24.55 48.71 69.06
CA THR A 240 25.73 48.79 69.94
C THR A 240 25.31 48.63 71.40
N GLY A 241 26.19 48.04 72.21
CA GLY A 241 25.89 47.70 73.61
C GLY A 241 25.19 46.35 73.74
N SER A 242 24.57 46.09 74.89
CA SER A 242 23.89 44.83 75.18
C SER A 242 22.80 44.96 76.25
N GLY A 243 21.81 44.06 76.21
CA GLY A 243 20.70 44.03 77.17
C GLY A 243 19.88 45.33 77.17
N ALA A 244 19.48 45.79 78.35
CA ALA A 244 18.68 47.02 78.53
C ALA A 244 19.40 48.33 78.14
N GLN A 245 20.68 48.27 77.73
CA GLN A 245 21.47 49.41 77.26
C GLN A 245 21.85 49.28 75.76
N GLU A 246 21.24 48.34 75.02
CA GLU A 246 21.45 48.21 73.59
C GLU A 246 20.78 49.36 72.81
N GLN A 247 21.57 50.18 72.13
CA GLN A 247 21.07 51.19 71.20
C GLN A 247 21.00 50.59 69.79
N THR A 248 19.92 50.86 69.05
CA THR A 248 19.75 50.45 67.65
C THR A 248 19.67 51.66 66.71
N VAL A 249 20.02 51.46 65.44
CA VAL A 249 19.70 52.41 64.36
C VAL A 249 19.28 51.64 63.11
N THR A 250 18.15 52.03 62.53
CA THR A 250 17.60 51.45 61.30
C THR A 250 17.87 52.41 60.14
N LEU A 251 18.39 51.87 59.05
CA LEU A 251 18.80 52.61 57.86
C LEU A 251 18.16 51.96 56.63
N THR A 252 17.67 52.78 55.70
CA THR A 252 17.14 52.32 54.41
C THR A 252 17.92 52.96 53.27
N GLY A 253 18.26 52.17 52.25
CA GLY A 253 19.00 52.62 51.08
C GLY A 253 18.41 52.05 49.80
N THR A 254 18.57 52.79 48.70
CA THR A 254 18.04 52.44 47.37
C THR A 254 19.14 52.00 46.39
N GLY A 255 20.29 51.53 46.89
CA GLY A 255 21.40 51.02 46.09
C GLY A 255 22.24 52.09 45.38
N SER A 256 22.00 53.37 45.62
CA SER A 256 22.83 54.46 45.08
C SER A 256 24.18 54.56 45.81
N ALA A 257 25.25 54.94 45.10
CA ALA A 257 26.64 54.90 45.57
C ALA A 257 27.03 56.00 46.59
N GLY A 258 26.06 56.57 47.32
CA GLY A 258 26.29 57.56 48.37
C GLY A 258 26.54 56.92 49.73
N ASN A 259 27.44 57.49 50.52
CA ASN A 259 27.66 57.07 51.91
C ASN A 259 26.58 57.66 52.83
N THR A 260 25.72 56.82 53.40
CA THR A 260 24.71 57.22 54.39
C THR A 260 25.33 57.27 55.77
N SER A 261 25.42 58.45 56.40
CA SER A 261 25.92 58.58 57.77
C SER A 261 24.93 58.05 58.81
N PHE A 262 25.45 57.53 59.92
CA PHE A 262 24.66 57.12 61.08
C PHE A 262 25.35 57.52 62.39
N ALA A 263 24.57 57.69 63.44
CA ALA A 263 25.06 57.80 64.82
C ALA A 263 24.01 57.21 65.76
N PHE A 264 24.46 56.59 66.85
CA PHE A 264 23.57 56.16 67.92
C PHE A 264 23.11 57.39 68.75
N PRO A 265 21.83 57.47 69.14
CA PRO A 265 21.22 58.71 69.62
C PRO A 265 21.75 59.20 70.97
N THR A 266 22.25 58.31 71.83
CA THR A 266 22.73 58.65 73.17
C THR A 266 24.25 58.60 73.25
N GLY A 267 24.85 59.70 73.70
CA GLY A 267 26.29 59.81 73.93
C GLY A 267 26.79 58.90 75.06
N VAL A 268 27.93 58.25 74.81
CA VAL A 268 28.60 57.27 75.68
C VAL A 268 29.77 57.94 76.40
N GLU A 269 30.11 57.49 77.60
CA GLU A 269 31.16 58.10 78.44
C GLU A 269 32.58 57.82 77.92
N ALA A 270 33.48 58.80 78.09
CA ALA A 270 34.88 58.65 77.74
C ALA A 270 35.54 57.54 78.59
N GLY A 271 36.11 56.54 77.92
CA GLY A 271 36.66 55.31 78.54
C GLY A 271 35.76 54.08 78.41
N THR A 272 34.48 54.21 78.02
CA THR A 272 33.59 53.06 77.80
C THR A 272 33.88 52.37 76.45
N PRO A 273 33.90 51.02 76.38
CA PRO A 273 34.00 50.30 75.11
C PRO A 273 32.70 50.37 74.29
N TYR A 274 32.82 50.33 72.96
CA TYR A 274 31.71 50.17 72.02
C TYR A 274 31.93 48.97 71.09
N ASP A 275 30.83 48.40 70.59
CA ASP A 275 30.81 47.17 69.79
C ASP A 275 29.59 47.19 68.86
N VAL A 276 29.79 47.70 67.64
CA VAL A 276 28.74 47.90 66.64
C VAL A 276 28.58 46.66 65.77
N LYS A 277 27.36 46.10 65.76
CA LYS A 277 27.00 44.86 65.05
C LYS A 277 25.87 45.07 64.05
N VAL A 278 25.82 44.22 63.03
CA VAL A 278 24.62 44.06 62.19
C VAL A 278 23.61 43.21 62.98
N LYS A 279 22.45 43.79 63.27
CA LYS A 279 21.34 43.10 63.95
C LYS A 279 20.38 42.47 62.96
N THR A 280 20.10 43.16 61.86
CA THR A 280 19.32 42.66 60.72
C THR A 280 19.98 43.12 59.41
N PRO A 281 20.50 42.21 58.56
CA PRO A 281 21.03 42.57 57.25
C PRO A 281 19.90 42.79 56.22
N PRO A 282 20.16 43.50 55.11
CA PRO A 282 19.24 43.56 53.98
C PRO A 282 19.09 42.20 53.30
N GLU A 283 17.91 41.94 52.74
CA GLU A 283 17.52 40.60 52.25
C GLU A 283 18.54 40.01 51.25
N SER A 284 18.97 40.79 50.26
CA SER A 284 19.86 40.39 49.16
C SER A 284 21.32 40.85 49.32
N GLN A 285 21.71 41.36 50.49
CA GLN A 285 23.06 41.90 50.73
C GLN A 285 23.73 41.29 51.96
N ASN A 286 25.07 41.25 51.92
CA ASN A 286 25.90 40.99 53.10
C ASN A 286 26.59 42.30 53.49
N CYS A 287 26.36 42.77 54.72
CA CYS A 287 26.98 43.98 55.25
C CYS A 287 28.13 43.62 56.21
N THR A 288 29.33 44.14 55.93
CA THR A 288 30.52 43.99 56.77
C THR A 288 30.81 45.29 57.50
N ILE A 289 31.26 45.21 58.75
CA ILE A 289 31.59 46.39 59.58
C ILE A 289 33.10 46.43 59.79
N SER A 290 33.71 47.58 59.48
CA SER A 290 35.10 47.90 59.83
C SER A 290 35.14 49.03 60.85
N ARG A 291 36.11 48.97 61.78
CA ARG A 291 36.17 49.81 62.99
C ARG A 291 34.93 49.74 63.91
N GLY A 292 34.17 48.64 63.84
CA GLY A 292 32.97 48.45 64.66
C GLY A 292 33.20 48.41 66.17
N THR A 293 34.41 48.07 66.61
CA THR A 293 34.78 47.95 68.03
C THR A 293 35.88 48.95 68.42
N GLY A 294 35.84 49.42 69.67
CA GLY A 294 36.85 50.31 70.23
C GLY A 294 36.47 50.86 71.59
N THR A 295 37.14 51.93 72.02
CA THR A 295 36.84 52.68 73.25
C THR A 295 36.55 54.13 72.92
N VAL A 296 35.56 54.72 73.57
CA VAL A 296 35.21 56.14 73.38
C VAL A 296 36.30 57.03 73.97
N GLY A 297 36.89 57.89 73.14
CA GLY A 297 37.95 58.82 73.54
C GLY A 297 37.42 60.16 74.02
N SER A 298 38.18 61.23 73.79
CA SER A 298 37.81 62.62 74.06
C SER A 298 37.08 63.32 72.89
N ALA A 299 36.47 62.55 71.98
CA ALA A 299 35.75 63.03 70.80
C ALA A 299 34.74 61.98 70.30
N ASN A 300 33.76 62.43 69.50
CA ASN A 300 32.79 61.55 68.84
C ASN A 300 33.48 60.58 67.88
N ILE A 301 33.07 59.31 67.91
CA ILE A 301 33.50 58.31 66.95
C ILE A 301 32.61 58.45 65.70
N THR A 302 33.22 58.73 64.55
CA THR A 302 32.52 58.98 63.27
C THR A 302 33.08 58.19 62.09
N ASN A 303 34.04 57.28 62.35
CA ASN A 303 34.86 56.59 61.35
C ASN A 303 34.56 55.08 61.25
N ILE A 304 33.46 54.61 61.84
CA ILE A 304 32.95 53.26 61.63
C ILE A 304 32.44 53.17 60.19
N ALA A 305 32.92 52.19 59.42
CA ALA A 305 32.56 52.07 58.02
C ALA A 305 31.91 50.71 57.76
N VAL A 306 30.64 50.74 57.38
CA VAL A 306 29.87 49.57 56.98
C VAL A 306 29.82 49.50 55.45
N THR A 307 30.11 48.34 54.89
CA THR A 307 30.05 48.10 53.45
C THR A 307 29.14 46.92 53.17
N CYS A 308 28.02 47.20 52.50
CA CYS A 308 27.04 46.23 52.05
C CYS A 308 27.30 45.88 50.59
N THR A 309 27.41 44.58 50.29
CA THR A 309 27.56 44.06 48.94
C THR A 309 26.41 43.11 48.61
N THR A 310 25.83 43.26 47.43
CA THR A 310 24.80 42.35 46.92
C THR A 310 25.38 40.96 46.74
N ARG A 311 24.64 39.92 47.15
CA ARG A 311 25.07 38.52 46.98
C ARG A 311 25.16 38.17 45.49
N ALA A 312 26.05 37.25 45.15
CA ALA A 312 26.26 36.83 43.77
C ALA A 312 26.57 35.32 43.67
N TYR A 313 25.85 34.66 42.77
CA TYR A 313 25.76 33.21 42.66
C TYR A 313 26.28 32.72 41.31
N LEU A 314 26.76 31.48 41.26
CA LEU A 314 27.24 30.86 40.02
C LEU A 314 26.08 30.36 39.17
N VAL A 315 26.21 30.56 37.86
CA VAL A 315 25.45 29.81 36.86
C VAL A 315 26.33 28.63 36.45
N ASN A 316 25.91 27.42 36.81
CA ASN A 316 26.49 26.18 36.37
C ASN A 316 25.77 25.69 35.12
N VAL A 317 26.49 25.00 34.24
CA VAL A 317 25.93 24.29 33.09
C VAL A 317 26.39 22.85 33.13
N THR A 318 25.43 21.92 33.06
CA THR A 318 25.68 20.48 32.88
C THR A 318 25.43 20.12 31.43
N VAL A 319 26.48 19.72 30.71
CA VAL A 319 26.36 19.20 29.34
C VAL A 319 26.20 17.68 29.37
N SER A 320 25.23 17.17 28.62
CA SER A 320 24.93 15.74 28.53
C SER A 320 24.66 15.31 27.08
N GLY A 321 25.12 14.13 26.68
CA GLY A 321 25.01 13.60 25.31
C GLY A 321 26.06 14.10 24.32
N LEU A 322 27.05 14.90 24.76
CA LEU A 322 28.07 15.51 23.90
C LEU A 322 29.05 14.49 23.30
N VAL A 323 29.29 14.64 22.00
CA VAL A 323 30.40 14.09 21.23
C VAL A 323 31.03 15.24 20.43
N GLY A 324 32.32 15.53 20.64
CA GLY A 324 33.00 16.68 20.05
C GLY A 324 33.11 17.86 21.01
N SER A 325 32.81 19.08 20.54
CA SER A 325 32.95 20.32 21.32
C SER A 325 31.73 21.23 21.17
N VAL A 326 31.21 21.74 22.28
CA VAL A 326 30.12 22.72 22.32
C VAL A 326 30.56 23.94 23.13
N VAL A 327 30.23 25.14 22.65
CA VAL A 327 30.41 26.39 23.42
C VAL A 327 29.03 26.85 23.89
N VAL A 328 28.87 26.96 25.21
CA VAL A 328 27.66 27.45 25.85
C VAL A 328 27.96 28.84 26.43
N LYS A 329 27.03 29.80 26.28
CA LYS A 329 27.17 31.17 26.76
C LYS A 329 26.17 31.48 27.86
N ASN A 330 26.46 32.51 28.66
CA ASN A 330 25.51 33.18 29.53
C ASN A 330 25.39 34.65 29.11
N ASN A 331 24.17 35.12 28.85
CA ASN A 331 23.89 36.51 28.43
C ASN A 331 24.81 37.01 27.29
N ASP A 332 25.18 36.11 26.37
CA ASP A 332 26.14 36.31 25.26
C ASP A 332 27.54 36.87 25.61
N SER A 333 27.86 37.05 26.89
CA SER A 333 29.02 37.81 27.39
C SER A 333 30.01 36.98 28.23
N ASP A 334 29.58 35.86 28.80
CA ASP A 334 30.45 34.81 29.35
C ASP A 334 30.28 33.51 28.53
N SER A 335 31.31 32.69 28.42
CA SER A 335 31.33 31.50 27.56
C SER A 335 32.16 30.34 28.13
N LEU A 336 31.58 29.15 28.14
CA LEU A 336 32.20 27.89 28.56
C LEU A 336 32.32 26.92 27.37
N THR A 337 33.51 26.37 27.19
CA THR A 337 33.75 25.28 26.23
C THR A 337 33.70 23.93 26.95
N PHE A 338 32.90 23.02 26.40
CA PHE A 338 32.79 21.64 26.85
C PHE A 338 33.30 20.71 25.75
N THR A 339 34.17 19.78 26.13
CA THR A 339 34.70 18.71 25.25
C THR A 339 34.40 17.32 25.82
N THR A 340 33.73 17.26 26.97
CA THR A 340 33.28 16.03 27.64
C THR A 340 31.89 16.28 28.27
N ASN A 341 31.26 15.22 28.77
CA ASN A 341 29.99 15.31 29.50
C ASN A 341 30.27 15.60 30.97
N GLU A 342 30.12 16.87 31.36
CA GLU A 342 30.60 17.43 32.63
C GLU A 342 29.75 18.64 33.07
N THR A 343 29.92 19.07 34.32
CA THR A 343 29.33 20.31 34.84
C THR A 343 30.43 21.35 35.05
N LYS A 344 30.25 22.56 34.51
CA LYS A 344 31.17 23.70 34.69
C LYS A 344 30.40 24.94 35.16
N ALA A 345 31.05 25.78 35.96
CA ALA A 345 30.54 27.07 36.40
C ALA A 345 31.03 28.20 35.47
N PHE A 346 30.16 29.16 35.14
CA PHE A 346 30.61 30.42 34.54
C PHE A 346 31.42 31.20 35.58
N ASN A 347 32.52 31.82 35.15
CA ASN A 347 33.43 32.53 36.08
C ASN A 347 32.78 33.81 36.63
N ASN A 348 31.93 34.47 35.85
CA ASN A 348 31.19 35.64 36.31
C ASN A 348 29.95 35.22 37.11
N ARG A 349 29.97 35.50 38.42
CA ARG A 349 28.80 35.35 39.29
C ARG A 349 27.73 36.38 38.93
N VAL A 350 26.48 35.94 38.88
CA VAL A 350 25.31 36.83 38.66
C VAL A 350 24.80 37.28 40.03
N THR A 351 24.57 38.59 40.21
CA THR A 351 24.03 39.14 41.47
C THR A 351 22.59 38.68 41.70
N GLU A 352 22.20 38.48 42.95
CA GLU A 352 20.84 38.09 43.36
C GLU A 352 19.76 38.98 42.68
N GLY A 353 18.78 38.35 42.03
CA GLY A 353 17.75 39.03 41.22
C GLY A 353 18.18 39.45 39.80
N GLY A 354 19.48 39.40 39.49
CA GLY A 354 20.03 39.66 38.15
C GLY A 354 19.70 38.55 37.16
N SER A 355 19.51 38.90 35.88
CA SER A 355 19.14 37.94 34.84
C SER A 355 20.30 37.08 34.36
N TYR A 356 20.04 35.80 34.13
CA TYR A 356 20.90 34.87 33.41
C TYR A 356 20.11 34.20 32.27
N PHE A 357 20.80 33.84 31.20
CA PHE A 357 20.22 33.10 30.07
C PHE A 357 21.30 32.28 29.37
N VAL A 358 21.17 30.96 29.47
CA VAL A 358 22.14 29.99 28.98
C VAL A 358 21.79 29.60 27.55
N THR A 359 22.56 30.10 26.60
CA THR A 359 22.39 29.88 25.15
C THR A 359 23.50 28.99 24.59
N VAL A 360 23.22 28.25 23.52
CA VAL A 360 24.23 27.44 22.83
C VAL A 360 24.85 28.28 21.71
N GLY A 361 26.14 28.59 21.84
CA GLY A 361 26.87 29.52 20.96
C GLY A 361 27.49 28.87 19.72
N THR A 362 28.11 27.69 19.88
CA THR A 362 28.57 26.85 18.76
C THR A 362 28.30 25.37 19.08
N GLN A 363 28.02 24.56 18.06
CA GLN A 363 27.60 23.16 18.21
C GLN A 363 28.57 22.21 17.47
N PRO A 364 28.67 20.93 17.87
CA PRO A 364 29.41 19.93 17.10
C PRO A 364 28.79 19.71 15.71
N GLU A 365 29.61 19.43 14.70
CA GLU A 365 29.13 19.19 13.32
C GLU A 365 28.16 17.99 13.20
N THR A 366 28.18 17.08 14.16
CA THR A 366 27.37 15.85 14.20
C THR A 366 26.21 15.87 15.19
N GLN A 367 26.03 16.96 15.96
CA GLN A 367 25.03 17.00 17.03
C GLN A 367 24.30 18.33 17.13
N THR A 368 23.00 18.27 17.41
CA THR A 368 22.22 19.43 17.83
C THR A 368 22.22 19.51 19.36
N CYS A 369 22.74 20.60 19.91
CA CYS A 369 22.75 20.88 21.34
C CYS A 369 21.68 21.93 21.71
N THR A 370 20.83 21.61 22.68
CA THR A 370 19.75 22.48 23.17
C THR A 370 19.92 22.79 24.65
N SER A 371 19.70 24.04 25.03
CA SER A 371 19.50 24.46 26.42
C SER A 371 18.06 24.16 26.82
N GLU A 372 17.83 23.78 28.09
CA GLU A 372 16.47 23.66 28.62
C GLU A 372 15.80 25.03 28.87
N GLN A 373 16.57 26.13 28.83
CA GLN A 373 16.05 27.49 28.95
C GLN A 373 15.49 28.02 27.63
N THR A 374 14.27 28.56 27.69
CA THR A 374 13.57 29.18 26.56
C THR A 374 13.48 30.71 26.64
N ALA A 375 13.81 31.29 27.80
CA ALA A 375 13.87 32.72 28.07
C ALA A 375 14.86 33.02 29.22
N SER A 376 15.23 34.29 29.38
CA SER A 376 16.05 34.74 30.51
C SER A 376 15.27 34.68 31.84
N ALA A 377 15.98 34.35 32.92
CA ALA A 377 15.41 34.22 34.26
C ALA A 377 16.26 35.00 35.30
N PRO A 378 15.66 35.52 36.38
CA PRO A 378 16.43 36.07 37.50
C PRO A 378 17.10 34.94 38.30
N ILE A 379 18.33 35.15 38.78
CA ILE A 379 18.99 34.21 39.70
C ILE A 379 18.46 34.40 41.13
N GLY A 380 18.24 33.29 41.84
CA GLY A 380 17.72 33.27 43.20
C GLY A 380 18.82 33.38 44.27
N THR A 381 18.53 32.86 45.46
CA THR A 381 19.40 32.88 46.66
C THR A 381 20.43 31.74 46.71
N SER A 382 20.68 31.05 45.59
CA SER A 382 21.67 29.97 45.48
C SER A 382 22.29 29.94 44.08
N ASP A 383 23.43 29.26 43.97
CA ASP A 383 23.97 28.82 42.67
C ASP A 383 22.90 27.97 41.94
N VAL A 384 22.83 28.09 40.61
CA VAL A 384 21.83 27.45 39.75
C VAL A 384 22.52 26.58 38.70
N THR A 385 21.91 25.47 38.29
CA THR A 385 22.45 24.59 37.26
C THR A 385 21.47 24.45 36.11
N VAL A 386 21.92 24.73 34.89
CA VAL A 386 21.14 24.59 33.66
C VAL A 386 21.63 23.39 32.86
N LYS A 387 20.72 22.54 32.41
CA LYS A 387 21.02 21.41 31.53
C LYS A 387 21.12 21.87 30.07
N VAL A 388 22.21 21.49 29.42
CA VAL A 388 22.33 21.45 27.96
C VAL A 388 22.36 19.98 27.54
N THR A 389 21.50 19.62 26.60
CA THR A 389 21.40 18.27 26.05
C THR A 389 21.82 18.30 24.59
N CYS A 390 22.89 17.57 24.25
CA CYS A 390 23.31 17.32 22.89
C CYS A 390 22.73 15.98 22.42
N VAL A 391 22.19 15.97 21.21
CA VAL A 391 21.63 14.78 20.55
C VAL A 391 22.30 14.67 19.19
N THR A 392 22.81 13.49 18.86
CA THR A 392 23.37 13.21 17.54
C THR A 392 22.32 13.46 16.46
N ASN A 393 22.69 14.17 15.41
CA ASN A 393 21.79 14.43 14.29
C ASN A 393 21.42 13.10 13.62
N GLN A 394 20.15 12.92 13.28
CA GLN A 394 19.68 11.69 12.65
C GLN A 394 19.01 11.97 11.30
N PHE A 395 19.48 11.27 10.28
CA PHE A 395 19.04 11.41 8.90
C PHE A 395 18.43 10.11 8.39
N PHE A 396 17.58 10.19 7.37
CA PHE A 396 17.01 9.02 6.74
C PHE A 396 17.99 8.38 5.75
N VAL A 397 17.88 7.06 5.58
CA VAL A 397 18.52 6.32 4.50
C VAL A 397 17.45 5.96 3.46
N GLY A 398 17.74 6.17 2.19
CA GLY A 398 16.79 6.01 1.10
C GLY A 398 17.47 6.05 -0.27
N GLY A 399 16.66 5.93 -1.30
CA GLY A 399 17.17 5.70 -2.63
C GLY A 399 16.07 5.58 -3.68
N THR A 400 16.41 4.96 -4.81
CA THR A 400 15.46 4.64 -5.88
C THR A 400 15.44 3.15 -6.18
N ALA A 401 14.23 2.60 -6.29
CA ALA A 401 13.98 1.22 -6.72
C ALA A 401 13.48 1.20 -8.16
N SER A 402 13.98 0.26 -8.95
CA SER A 402 13.72 0.15 -10.39
C SER A 402 13.64 -1.30 -10.85
N GLY A 403 12.81 -1.54 -11.88
CA GLY A 403 12.58 -2.86 -12.47
C GLY A 403 11.55 -3.75 -11.78
N LEU A 404 10.79 -3.21 -10.82
CA LEU A 404 9.66 -3.87 -10.16
C LEU A 404 8.40 -3.83 -11.06
N GLY A 405 7.64 -4.92 -11.07
CA GLY A 405 6.35 -5.06 -11.74
C GLY A 405 5.15 -4.78 -10.82
N THR A 406 3.96 -4.65 -11.39
CA THR A 406 2.72 -4.41 -10.63
C THR A 406 2.42 -5.58 -9.68
N GLY A 407 2.47 -5.32 -8.37
CA GLY A 407 2.22 -6.33 -7.34
C GLY A 407 3.45 -7.15 -6.93
N GLU A 408 4.61 -6.89 -7.51
CA GLU A 408 5.89 -7.40 -6.99
C GLU A 408 6.31 -6.62 -5.74
N THR A 409 7.24 -7.17 -4.95
CA THR A 409 7.86 -6.47 -3.81
C THR A 409 9.28 -6.98 -3.60
N VAL A 410 10.23 -6.07 -3.43
CA VAL A 410 11.58 -6.37 -2.93
C VAL A 410 11.64 -5.96 -1.46
N THR A 411 12.13 -6.85 -0.59
CA THR A 411 12.38 -6.52 0.82
C THR A 411 13.83 -6.10 0.96
N LEU A 412 14.05 -4.84 1.33
CA LEU A 412 15.36 -4.28 1.67
C LEU A 412 15.57 -4.34 3.19
N THR A 413 16.83 -4.47 3.60
CA THR A 413 17.25 -4.37 5.01
C THR A 413 18.27 -3.27 5.17
N ASN A 414 18.15 -2.46 6.23
CA ASN A 414 19.21 -1.57 6.72
C ASN A 414 19.44 -1.89 8.20
N GLY A 415 20.51 -2.63 8.50
CA GLY A 415 20.70 -3.23 9.83
C GLY A 415 19.54 -4.16 10.20
N ALA A 416 18.74 -3.77 11.19
CA ALA A 416 17.59 -4.53 11.68
C ALA A 416 16.21 -4.02 11.16
N GLU A 417 16.16 -2.92 10.38
CA GLU A 417 14.90 -2.49 9.75
C GLU A 417 14.68 -3.22 8.42
N GLU A 418 13.46 -3.72 8.22
CA GLU A 418 13.01 -4.32 6.95
C GLU A 418 11.99 -3.41 6.25
N LEU A 419 12.28 -3.02 5.01
CA LEU A 419 11.46 -2.16 4.18
C LEU A 419 10.96 -2.91 2.93
N PRO A 420 9.66 -3.26 2.85
CA PRO A 420 9.07 -3.79 1.62
C PRO A 420 8.80 -2.65 0.62
N VAL A 421 9.47 -2.70 -0.55
CA VAL A 421 9.29 -1.75 -1.64
C VAL A 421 8.50 -2.41 -2.78
N SER A 422 7.28 -1.95 -3.00
CA SER A 422 6.28 -2.58 -3.90
C SER A 422 6.01 -1.82 -5.21
N ALA A 423 6.80 -0.79 -5.51
CA ALA A 423 6.69 0.01 -6.73
C ALA A 423 8.04 0.62 -7.12
N ASN A 424 8.18 0.98 -8.42
CA ASN A 424 9.32 1.78 -8.88
C ASN A 424 9.20 3.23 -8.39
N GLY A 425 10.33 3.84 -8.04
CA GLY A 425 10.37 5.22 -7.55
C GLY A 425 11.30 5.39 -6.36
N ALA A 426 11.12 6.47 -5.60
CA ALA A 426 11.88 6.71 -4.37
C ALA A 426 11.40 5.80 -3.22
N PHE A 427 12.35 5.32 -2.41
CA PHE A 427 12.08 4.62 -1.14
C PHE A 427 12.88 5.28 -0.01
N GLN A 428 12.41 5.14 1.22
CA GLN A 428 13.03 5.69 2.42
C GLN A 428 12.77 4.74 3.60
N PHE A 429 13.82 4.39 4.34
CA PHE A 429 13.72 3.67 5.61
C PHE A 429 13.10 4.59 6.68
N THR A 430 12.32 4.04 7.60
CA THR A 430 11.55 4.81 8.57
C THR A 430 12.32 5.12 9.85
N GLN A 431 13.30 4.27 10.20
CA GLN A 431 14.26 4.57 11.25
C GLN A 431 15.35 5.48 10.70
N LYS A 432 15.59 6.58 11.41
CA LYS A 432 16.71 7.45 11.12
C LYS A 432 18.01 6.85 11.67
N VAL A 433 19.11 7.11 10.98
CA VAL A 433 20.45 6.67 11.35
C VAL A 433 21.27 7.87 11.80
N ASP A 434 22.06 7.69 12.85
CA ASP A 434 22.93 8.71 13.44
C ASP A 434 23.99 9.22 12.44
N GLN A 435 24.25 10.53 12.43
CA GLN A 435 25.31 11.14 11.63
C GLN A 435 26.68 10.58 12.02
N GLY A 436 27.39 10.05 11.03
CA GLY A 436 28.67 9.34 11.20
C GLY A 436 28.53 7.83 11.42
N ALA A 437 27.33 7.30 11.71
CA ALA A 437 27.10 5.86 11.75
C ALA A 437 27.06 5.26 10.32
N ALA A 438 27.33 3.96 10.24
CA ALA A 438 27.26 3.22 8.98
C ALA A 438 25.81 2.82 8.64
N TYR A 439 25.50 2.82 7.35
CA TYR A 439 24.32 2.17 6.77
C TYR A 439 24.77 1.03 5.86
N ASP A 440 23.95 -0.01 5.75
CA ASP A 440 24.19 -1.17 4.88
C ASP A 440 22.86 -1.70 4.34
N VAL A 441 22.48 -1.16 3.17
CA VAL A 441 21.24 -1.51 2.46
C VAL A 441 21.48 -2.74 1.59
N ALA A 442 20.95 -3.87 2.04
CA ALA A 442 20.98 -5.14 1.33
C ALA A 442 19.57 -5.56 0.86
N VAL A 443 19.51 -6.46 -0.14
CA VAL A 443 18.27 -7.17 -0.51
C VAL A 443 18.14 -8.40 0.38
N LYS A 444 17.11 -8.43 1.24
CA LYS A 444 16.75 -9.62 2.03
C LYS A 444 15.96 -10.63 1.20
N THR A 445 15.01 -10.13 0.41
CA THR A 445 14.13 -10.96 -0.44
C THR A 445 13.90 -10.26 -1.77
N ALA A 446 14.32 -10.89 -2.88
CA ALA A 446 13.99 -10.43 -4.22
C ALA A 446 12.60 -10.94 -4.66
N PRO A 447 11.91 -10.27 -5.61
CA PRO A 447 10.73 -10.83 -6.26
C PRO A 447 11.05 -12.15 -6.97
N ALA A 448 10.08 -13.07 -7.02
CA ALA A 448 10.25 -14.33 -7.75
C ALA A 448 10.59 -14.08 -9.24
N GLY A 449 11.58 -14.79 -9.77
CA GLY A 449 12.06 -14.62 -11.15
C GLY A 449 12.94 -13.39 -11.39
N LYS A 450 13.39 -12.69 -10.34
CA LYS A 450 14.23 -11.48 -10.45
C LYS A 450 15.47 -11.54 -9.58
N GLN A 451 16.57 -10.99 -10.08
CA GLN A 451 17.75 -10.65 -9.28
C GLN A 451 17.79 -9.14 -9.05
N CYS A 452 17.97 -8.73 -7.81
CA CYS A 452 18.07 -7.33 -7.42
C CYS A 452 19.48 -7.02 -6.93
N SER A 453 20.10 -6.00 -7.53
CA SER A 453 21.41 -5.48 -7.14
C SER A 453 21.26 -4.15 -6.42
N VAL A 454 22.12 -3.88 -5.43
CA VAL A 454 22.19 -2.58 -4.74
C VAL A 454 23.51 -1.91 -5.07
N ALA A 455 23.45 -0.74 -5.70
CA ALA A 455 24.58 0.17 -5.85
C ALA A 455 24.49 1.30 -4.82
N ASN A 456 25.63 1.75 -4.31
CA ASN A 456 25.73 2.63 -3.14
C ASN A 456 24.98 2.08 -1.89
N GLY A 457 24.89 0.76 -1.75
CA GLY A 457 24.14 0.12 -0.67
C GLY A 457 24.73 0.40 0.72
N SER A 458 26.05 0.48 0.84
CA SER A 458 26.75 0.72 2.10
C SER A 458 27.54 2.04 2.11
N GLY A 459 27.65 2.65 3.29
CA GLY A 459 28.38 3.89 3.49
C GLY A 459 28.22 4.44 4.92
N THR A 460 28.56 5.70 5.13
CA THR A 460 28.30 6.43 6.38
C THR A 460 27.33 7.58 6.14
N VAL A 461 26.50 7.88 7.15
CA VAL A 461 25.51 8.96 7.08
C VAL A 461 26.19 10.31 7.28
N GLY A 462 26.08 11.19 6.28
CA GLY A 462 26.58 12.56 6.32
C GLY A 462 25.62 13.54 7.02
N GLY A 463 25.84 14.85 6.85
CA GLY A 463 24.95 15.90 7.37
C GLY A 463 23.65 16.11 6.59
N ALA A 464 23.14 15.07 5.92
CA ALA A 464 21.94 15.10 5.09
C ALA A 464 21.38 13.67 4.88
N ASP A 465 20.11 13.57 4.45
CA ASP A 465 19.47 12.30 4.10
C ASP A 465 20.21 11.62 2.94
N VAL A 466 20.55 10.33 3.13
CA VAL A 466 21.13 9.49 2.09
C VAL A 466 20.02 9.14 1.10
N THR A 467 20.18 9.54 -0.16
CA THR A 467 19.15 9.44 -1.20
C THR A 467 19.66 8.80 -2.50
N ASN A 468 20.94 8.39 -2.52
CA ASN A 468 21.65 7.88 -3.70
C ASN A 468 21.80 6.36 -3.73
N VAL A 469 21.14 5.61 -2.83
CA VAL A 469 21.06 4.15 -2.95
C VAL A 469 20.26 3.79 -4.21
N ILE A 470 20.76 2.88 -5.03
CA ILE A 470 20.08 2.45 -6.26
C ILE A 470 19.83 0.95 -6.18
N VAL A 471 18.56 0.56 -6.16
CA VAL A 471 18.12 -0.83 -6.23
C VAL A 471 17.64 -1.09 -7.65
N ALA A 472 18.39 -1.92 -8.38
CA ALA A 472 18.08 -2.33 -9.74
C ALA A 472 17.74 -3.82 -9.77
N CYS A 473 16.45 -4.11 -9.95
CA CYS A 473 15.93 -5.47 -10.15
C CYS A 473 15.80 -5.77 -11.65
N SER A 474 16.39 -6.87 -12.11
CA SER A 474 16.23 -7.39 -13.46
C SER A 474 15.60 -8.78 -13.43
N ALA A 475 14.89 -9.16 -14.49
CA ALA A 475 14.43 -10.53 -14.63
C ALA A 475 15.61 -11.48 -14.83
N THR A 476 15.65 -12.58 -14.07
CA THR A 476 16.39 -13.76 -14.51
C THR A 476 15.73 -14.20 -15.82
N THR A 477 16.52 -14.48 -16.86
CA THR A 477 15.99 -14.93 -18.15
C THR A 477 16.79 -16.09 -18.73
N TYR A 478 16.10 -16.92 -19.51
CA TYR A 478 16.62 -18.10 -20.15
C TYR A 478 16.38 -18.04 -21.66
N THR A 479 17.34 -18.52 -22.44
CA THR A 479 17.20 -18.62 -23.89
C THR A 479 16.33 -19.82 -24.27
N VAL A 480 15.64 -19.70 -25.41
CA VAL A 480 14.87 -20.80 -26.01
C VAL A 480 15.49 -21.14 -27.35
N GLY A 481 15.84 -22.40 -27.56
CA GLY A 481 16.56 -22.87 -28.74
C GLY A 481 16.40 -24.37 -28.97
N GLY A 482 16.99 -24.84 -30.05
CA GLY A 482 16.67 -26.14 -30.61
C GLY A 482 17.50 -26.50 -31.84
N ASN A 483 17.01 -27.48 -32.60
CA ASN A 483 17.60 -27.89 -33.87
C ASN A 483 16.53 -28.06 -34.97
N LEU A 484 16.83 -27.54 -36.16
CA LEU A 484 16.07 -27.72 -37.39
C LEU A 484 16.64 -28.89 -38.21
N SER A 485 15.75 -29.70 -38.79
CA SER A 485 16.06 -30.89 -39.57
C SER A 485 15.09 -31.08 -40.74
N GLY A 486 15.58 -31.54 -41.88
CA GLY A 486 14.80 -31.89 -43.06
C GLY A 486 14.39 -30.72 -43.96
N LEU A 487 14.88 -29.49 -43.73
CA LEU A 487 14.58 -28.34 -44.59
C LEU A 487 15.31 -28.48 -45.93
N ALA A 488 14.56 -28.69 -47.02
CA ALA A 488 15.16 -28.84 -48.35
C ALA A 488 15.91 -27.57 -48.82
N THR A 489 16.99 -27.78 -49.57
CA THR A 489 17.93 -26.74 -50.04
C THR A 489 17.24 -25.54 -50.68
N GLY A 490 17.49 -24.35 -50.15
CA GLY A 490 16.89 -23.09 -50.62
C GLY A 490 15.48 -22.80 -50.08
N GLY A 491 14.91 -23.71 -49.28
CA GLY A 491 13.70 -23.44 -48.50
C GLY A 491 13.95 -22.47 -47.35
N THR A 492 12.87 -21.88 -46.83
CA THR A 492 12.91 -21.03 -45.63
C THR A 492 11.74 -21.36 -44.72
N VAL A 493 11.99 -21.46 -43.41
CA VAL A 493 10.94 -21.64 -42.40
C VAL A 493 11.02 -20.48 -41.40
N LYS A 494 9.87 -19.93 -41.01
CA LYS A 494 9.81 -19.00 -39.87
C LYS A 494 9.26 -19.72 -38.64
N LEU A 495 10.02 -19.66 -37.56
CA LEU A 495 9.57 -20.03 -36.23
C LEU A 495 9.19 -18.76 -35.47
N ARG A 496 8.29 -18.89 -34.50
CA ARG A 496 7.85 -17.79 -33.64
C ARG A 496 7.63 -18.26 -32.21
N ASN A 497 8.37 -17.68 -31.27
CA ASN A 497 8.20 -17.93 -29.84
C ASN A 497 7.23 -16.89 -29.21
N ASN A 498 6.36 -17.35 -28.31
CA ASN A 498 5.44 -16.53 -27.50
C ASN A 498 4.62 -15.48 -28.30
N GLY A 499 4.34 -15.78 -29.57
CA GLY A 499 3.52 -14.95 -30.44
C GLY A 499 4.22 -13.71 -31.04
N GLY A 500 5.43 -13.35 -30.61
CA GLY A 500 6.09 -12.09 -31.00
C GLY A 500 7.54 -12.18 -31.47
N ASP A 501 8.32 -13.17 -31.01
CA ASP A 501 9.74 -13.30 -31.39
C ASP A 501 9.89 -14.21 -32.61
N GLU A 502 10.03 -13.63 -33.82
CA GLU A 502 10.19 -14.36 -35.07
C GLU A 502 11.65 -14.66 -35.41
N LEU A 503 11.93 -15.92 -35.77
CA LEU A 503 13.22 -16.39 -36.23
C LEU A 503 13.08 -17.05 -37.62
N THR A 504 13.79 -16.54 -38.62
CA THR A 504 13.81 -17.14 -39.97
C THR A 504 15.02 -18.05 -40.12
N LEU A 505 14.80 -19.29 -40.51
CA LEU A 505 15.85 -20.31 -40.74
C LEU A 505 15.86 -20.73 -42.22
N THR A 506 17.06 -20.91 -42.78
CA THR A 506 17.31 -21.14 -44.22
C THR A 506 18.12 -22.39 -44.52
N ALA A 507 18.54 -23.12 -43.47
CA ALA A 507 19.26 -24.38 -43.54
C ALA A 507 19.04 -25.16 -42.23
N ASP A 508 19.23 -26.48 -42.27
CA ASP A 508 19.24 -27.34 -41.08
C ASP A 508 20.38 -26.99 -40.11
N GLY A 509 20.14 -27.21 -38.81
CA GLY A 509 21.11 -26.97 -37.74
C GLY A 509 20.52 -26.36 -36.48
N GLY A 510 21.40 -26.03 -35.52
CA GLY A 510 21.02 -25.43 -34.24
C GLY A 510 20.51 -24.00 -34.38
N PHE A 511 19.51 -23.62 -33.57
CA PHE A 511 18.93 -22.29 -33.54
C PHE A 511 18.64 -21.81 -32.11
N THR A 512 18.60 -20.50 -31.90
CA THR A 512 18.22 -19.86 -30.63
C THR A 512 17.40 -18.60 -30.93
N PHE A 513 16.32 -18.40 -30.19
CA PHE A 513 15.48 -17.20 -30.25
C PHE A 513 16.18 -15.97 -29.65
N ALA A 514 15.88 -14.79 -30.19
CA ALA A 514 16.59 -13.56 -29.86
C ALA A 514 16.09 -12.92 -28.56
N THR A 515 14.86 -13.22 -28.14
CA THR A 515 14.24 -12.69 -26.92
C THR A 515 14.24 -13.77 -25.82
N PRO A 516 15.05 -13.61 -24.75
CA PRO A 516 15.02 -14.50 -23.59
C PRO A 516 13.66 -14.47 -22.88
N VAL A 517 13.25 -15.60 -22.31
CA VAL A 517 12.02 -15.73 -21.52
C VAL A 517 12.37 -15.63 -20.04
N ALA A 518 11.55 -14.92 -19.25
CA ALA A 518 11.76 -14.79 -17.81
C ALA A 518 11.68 -16.13 -17.05
N GLU A 519 12.42 -16.24 -15.95
CA GLU A 519 12.35 -17.32 -14.97
C GLU A 519 10.92 -17.48 -14.42
N GLY A 520 10.48 -18.73 -14.25
CA GLY A 520 9.07 -19.06 -13.98
C GLY A 520 8.14 -18.92 -15.19
N GLY A 521 8.54 -18.17 -16.21
CA GLY A 521 7.80 -17.98 -17.45
C GLY A 521 7.65 -19.26 -18.28
N GLY A 522 6.79 -19.17 -19.30
CA GLY A 522 6.56 -20.22 -20.29
C GLY A 522 6.98 -19.81 -21.69
N TYR A 523 7.23 -20.81 -22.53
CA TYR A 523 7.55 -20.64 -23.95
C TYR A 523 6.57 -21.41 -24.83
N THR A 524 6.38 -20.96 -26.06
CA THR A 524 5.56 -21.61 -27.08
C THR A 524 6.08 -21.25 -28.46
N VAL A 525 6.90 -22.15 -29.01
CA VAL A 525 7.47 -22.11 -30.36
C VAL A 525 6.46 -22.70 -31.34
N THR A 526 6.11 -21.90 -32.34
CA THR A 526 5.21 -22.27 -33.45
C THR A 526 5.91 -22.03 -34.78
N VAL A 527 5.49 -22.69 -35.86
CA VAL A 527 5.87 -22.28 -37.23
C VAL A 527 4.93 -21.15 -37.65
N SER A 528 5.45 -19.94 -37.87
CA SER A 528 4.66 -18.80 -38.36
C SER A 528 4.62 -18.71 -39.89
N ALA A 529 5.62 -19.27 -40.59
CA ALA A 529 5.59 -19.48 -42.03
C ALA A 529 6.22 -20.83 -42.40
N GLN A 530 5.45 -21.67 -43.09
CA GLN A 530 5.91 -22.96 -43.59
C GLN A 530 6.73 -22.77 -44.90
N PRO A 531 7.80 -23.57 -45.12
CA PRO A 531 8.50 -23.61 -46.40
C PRO A 531 7.61 -24.09 -47.54
N THR A 532 7.88 -23.60 -48.76
CA THR A 532 7.20 -24.06 -49.96
C THR A 532 7.49 -25.54 -50.25
N GLY A 533 6.44 -26.30 -50.55
CA GLY A 533 6.53 -27.74 -50.86
C GLY A 533 6.82 -28.65 -49.66
N GLN A 534 6.78 -28.14 -48.43
CA GLN A 534 7.12 -28.88 -47.21
C GLN A 534 6.18 -28.52 -46.05
N HIS A 535 6.19 -29.35 -45.01
CA HIS A 535 5.53 -29.07 -43.74
C HIS A 535 6.50 -29.36 -42.58
N CYS A 536 6.76 -28.35 -41.77
CA CYS A 536 7.56 -28.40 -40.56
C CYS A 536 6.66 -28.52 -39.33
N THR A 537 7.02 -29.45 -38.46
CA THR A 537 6.38 -29.69 -37.15
C THR A 537 7.35 -29.36 -36.02
N VAL A 538 6.83 -28.99 -34.85
CA VAL A 538 7.63 -28.64 -33.66
C VAL A 538 7.34 -29.65 -32.55
N ALA A 539 8.34 -30.43 -32.16
CA ALA A 539 8.34 -31.24 -30.94
C ALA A 539 9.10 -30.51 -29.82
N ASN A 540 8.71 -30.76 -28.56
CA ASN A 540 9.14 -29.96 -27.40
C ASN A 540 8.89 -28.45 -27.60
N GLY A 541 7.84 -28.08 -28.34
CA GLY A 541 7.57 -26.69 -28.72
C GLY A 541 7.07 -25.80 -27.58
N SER A 542 6.75 -26.34 -26.41
CA SER A 542 6.23 -25.56 -25.28
C SER A 542 6.68 -26.09 -23.93
N GLY A 543 6.66 -25.20 -22.94
CA GLY A 543 6.95 -25.50 -21.54
C GLY A 543 6.65 -24.31 -20.63
N THR A 544 6.62 -24.55 -19.33
CA THR A 544 6.32 -23.58 -18.27
C THR A 544 7.33 -23.68 -17.13
N ASN A 545 7.37 -22.69 -16.24
CA ASN A 545 8.24 -22.67 -15.06
C ASN A 545 9.74 -22.80 -15.41
N LEU A 546 10.21 -22.02 -16.40
CA LEU A 546 11.61 -22.06 -16.84
C LEU A 546 12.59 -21.74 -15.70
N SER A 547 13.60 -22.60 -15.56
CA SER A 547 14.72 -22.52 -14.60
C SER A 547 16.09 -22.81 -15.24
N ALA A 548 16.13 -23.01 -16.57
CA ALA A 548 17.32 -23.24 -17.37
C ALA A 548 17.06 -22.89 -18.85
N ASN A 549 18.12 -22.73 -19.64
CA ASN A 549 18.03 -22.53 -21.09
C ASN A 549 17.43 -23.78 -21.77
N VAL A 550 16.48 -23.57 -22.68
CA VAL A 550 15.88 -24.63 -23.49
C VAL A 550 16.72 -24.83 -24.75
N THR A 551 17.16 -26.06 -25.00
CA THR A 551 17.99 -26.42 -26.17
C THR A 551 17.45 -27.61 -26.97
N ASN A 552 16.30 -28.16 -26.55
CA ASN A 552 15.73 -29.41 -27.05
C ASN A 552 14.47 -29.22 -27.91
N VAL A 553 14.14 -28.00 -28.34
CA VAL A 553 13.06 -27.77 -29.33
C VAL A 553 13.48 -28.43 -30.64
N ALA A 554 12.72 -29.41 -31.12
CA ALA A 554 13.04 -30.13 -32.35
C ALA A 554 12.07 -29.70 -33.45
N VAL A 555 12.61 -29.13 -34.54
CA VAL A 555 11.82 -28.80 -35.73
C VAL A 555 12.18 -29.77 -36.84
N THR A 556 11.19 -30.49 -37.34
CA THR A 556 11.36 -31.46 -38.41
C THR A 556 10.43 -31.13 -39.57
N CYS A 557 11.04 -30.85 -40.72
CA CYS A 557 10.38 -30.59 -41.99
C CYS A 557 10.35 -31.85 -42.85
N ALA A 558 9.25 -32.05 -43.55
CA ALA A 558 9.05 -33.15 -44.48
C ALA A 558 8.36 -32.66 -45.77
N ASN A 559 8.68 -33.29 -46.90
CA ASN A 559 8.11 -32.91 -48.20
C ASN A 559 6.60 -33.17 -48.26
N LEU A 560 5.89 -32.26 -48.90
CA LEU A 560 4.49 -32.40 -49.28
C LEU A 560 4.40 -32.78 -50.76
N TYR A 561 3.53 -33.74 -51.07
CA TYR A 561 3.29 -34.26 -52.41
C TYR A 561 1.85 -33.95 -52.83
N THR A 562 1.66 -33.50 -54.07
CA THR A 562 0.33 -33.15 -54.59
C THR A 562 -0.46 -34.39 -54.99
N VAL A 563 -1.79 -34.25 -55.00
CA VAL A 563 -2.73 -35.23 -55.54
C VAL A 563 -3.37 -34.65 -56.79
N GLY A 564 -3.42 -35.40 -57.87
CA GLY A 564 -3.92 -34.96 -59.17
C GLY A 564 -4.19 -36.14 -60.10
N GLY A 565 -4.52 -35.81 -61.34
CA GLY A 565 -5.03 -36.80 -62.27
C GLY A 565 -5.45 -36.24 -63.63
N THR A 566 -6.10 -37.09 -64.42
CA THR A 566 -6.67 -36.75 -65.73
C THR A 566 -8.16 -36.44 -65.65
N VAL A 567 -8.65 -35.63 -66.59
CA VAL A 567 -10.08 -35.36 -66.79
C VAL A 567 -10.42 -35.59 -68.26
N THR A 568 -11.54 -36.27 -68.51
CA THR A 568 -12.05 -36.56 -69.85
C THR A 568 -13.54 -36.22 -69.94
N GLY A 569 -14.00 -35.79 -71.13
CA GLY A 569 -15.41 -35.46 -71.40
C GLY A 569 -15.96 -34.19 -70.74
N LEU A 570 -15.15 -33.44 -69.97
CA LEU A 570 -15.56 -32.17 -69.36
C LEU A 570 -15.56 -31.05 -70.42
N SER A 571 -16.68 -30.89 -71.13
CA SER A 571 -16.86 -29.90 -72.20
C SER A 571 -16.57 -28.45 -71.77
N SER A 572 -16.15 -27.61 -72.73
CA SER A 572 -15.95 -26.17 -72.53
C SER A 572 -17.21 -25.46 -72.01
N GLY A 573 -17.01 -24.39 -71.22
CA GLY A 573 -18.10 -23.64 -70.59
C GLY A 573 -18.80 -24.35 -69.41
N LYS A 574 -18.28 -25.50 -68.97
CA LYS A 574 -18.72 -26.21 -67.76
C LYS A 574 -17.72 -25.99 -66.62
N THR A 575 -18.16 -26.26 -65.38
CA THR A 575 -17.31 -26.28 -64.19
C THR A 575 -17.59 -27.54 -63.40
N LEU A 576 -16.54 -28.27 -63.05
CA LEU A 576 -16.55 -29.41 -62.14
C LEU A 576 -15.92 -28.96 -60.82
N VAL A 577 -16.46 -29.36 -59.67
CA VAL A 577 -15.77 -29.20 -58.38
C VAL A 577 -15.41 -30.58 -57.84
N LEU A 578 -14.11 -30.83 -57.69
CA LEU A 578 -13.58 -31.98 -56.97
C LEU A 578 -13.26 -31.59 -55.53
N THR A 579 -13.26 -32.56 -54.62
CA THR A 579 -12.77 -32.38 -53.24
C THR A 579 -11.85 -33.52 -52.87
N ASN A 580 -10.77 -33.25 -52.16
CA ASN A 580 -9.89 -34.25 -51.56
C ASN A 580 -10.04 -34.22 -50.03
N ASN A 581 -10.22 -35.39 -49.41
CA ASN A 581 -10.42 -35.57 -47.97
C ASN A 581 -11.54 -34.69 -47.37
N GLY A 582 -12.54 -34.33 -48.19
CA GLY A 582 -13.75 -33.59 -47.77
C GLY A 582 -13.58 -32.09 -47.49
N GLY A 583 -12.38 -31.52 -47.62
CA GLY A 583 -12.11 -30.10 -47.31
C GLY A 583 -11.13 -29.37 -48.22
N ASN A 584 -10.38 -30.07 -49.07
CA ASN A 584 -9.46 -29.48 -50.04
C ASN A 584 -10.17 -29.47 -51.41
N ASP A 585 -10.92 -28.41 -51.71
CA ASP A 585 -11.73 -28.31 -52.93
C ASP A 585 -10.94 -27.74 -54.11
N LEU A 586 -11.26 -28.19 -55.32
CA LEU A 586 -10.67 -27.73 -56.58
C LEU A 586 -11.74 -27.57 -57.67
N SER A 587 -11.94 -26.34 -58.13
CA SER A 587 -12.74 -26.05 -59.32
C SER A 587 -11.92 -26.32 -60.59
N VAL A 588 -12.37 -27.30 -61.37
CA VAL A 588 -11.78 -27.67 -62.67
C VAL A 588 -12.64 -27.08 -63.79
N ALA A 589 -11.99 -26.37 -64.72
CA ALA A 589 -12.65 -25.67 -65.81
C ALA A 589 -12.95 -26.58 -67.02
N GLY A 590 -13.99 -26.24 -67.77
CA GLY A 590 -14.35 -26.91 -69.01
C GLY A 590 -13.22 -26.88 -70.03
N GLY A 591 -12.87 -28.05 -70.58
CA GLY A 591 -11.74 -28.25 -71.49
C GLY A 591 -10.42 -28.63 -70.79
N SER A 592 -10.33 -28.64 -69.46
CA SER A 592 -9.17 -29.18 -68.75
C SER A 592 -9.01 -30.69 -69.00
N THR A 593 -7.79 -31.12 -69.32
CA THR A 593 -7.41 -32.54 -69.50
C THR A 593 -6.75 -33.15 -68.27
N THR A 594 -6.32 -32.31 -67.32
CA THR A 594 -5.70 -32.70 -66.05
C THR A 594 -6.16 -31.80 -64.91
N PHE A 595 -5.94 -32.25 -63.67
CA PHE A 595 -6.17 -31.48 -62.46
C PHE A 595 -5.10 -31.82 -61.41
N THR A 596 -4.79 -30.87 -60.51
CA THR A 596 -3.90 -31.06 -59.37
C THR A 596 -4.37 -30.21 -58.19
N PHE A 597 -4.58 -30.83 -57.04
CA PHE A 597 -4.84 -30.12 -55.79
C PHE A 597 -3.57 -29.40 -55.31
N THR A 598 -3.70 -28.12 -54.97
CA THR A 598 -2.58 -27.27 -54.55
C THR A 598 -2.09 -27.58 -53.13
N THR A 599 -3.00 -27.95 -52.22
CA THR A 599 -2.64 -28.45 -50.90
C THR A 599 -2.04 -29.86 -51.03
N GLY A 600 -0.72 -29.95 -50.90
CA GLY A 600 0.00 -31.23 -50.83
C GLY A 600 -0.19 -31.95 -49.48
N LEU A 601 0.10 -33.25 -49.48
CA LEU A 601 -0.01 -34.13 -48.32
C LEU A 601 1.35 -34.78 -48.00
N LEU A 602 1.56 -35.17 -46.75
CA LEU A 602 2.77 -35.89 -46.32
C LEU A 602 2.81 -37.33 -46.89
N SER A 603 4.02 -37.87 -47.07
CA SER A 603 4.18 -39.30 -47.37
C SER A 603 3.55 -40.16 -46.26
N GLY A 604 2.79 -41.18 -46.64
CA GLY A 604 1.96 -42.01 -45.78
C GLY A 604 0.53 -41.51 -45.55
N ALA A 605 0.22 -40.24 -45.88
CA ALA A 605 -1.13 -39.69 -45.69
C ALA A 605 -2.15 -40.29 -46.69
N ALA A 606 -3.38 -40.51 -46.24
CA ALA A 606 -4.47 -40.94 -47.12
C ALA A 606 -4.99 -39.77 -47.99
N TYR A 607 -5.45 -40.10 -49.20
CA TYR A 607 -6.21 -39.21 -50.06
C TYR A 607 -7.55 -39.85 -50.44
N ALA A 608 -8.57 -39.02 -50.68
CA ALA A 608 -9.93 -39.41 -51.03
C ALA A 608 -10.55 -38.30 -51.89
N VAL A 609 -10.34 -38.40 -53.20
CA VAL A 609 -10.87 -37.53 -54.25
C VAL A 609 -12.27 -37.97 -54.64
N ALA A 610 -13.23 -37.05 -54.52
CA ALA A 610 -14.63 -37.23 -54.96
C ALA A 610 -15.11 -36.01 -55.76
N VAL A 611 -16.18 -36.17 -56.54
CA VAL A 611 -16.93 -35.03 -57.08
C VAL A 611 -17.74 -34.40 -55.96
N LYS A 612 -17.52 -33.10 -55.71
CA LYS A 612 -18.31 -32.28 -54.77
C LYS A 612 -19.45 -31.55 -55.47
N THR A 613 -19.27 -31.16 -56.73
CA THR A 613 -20.32 -30.53 -57.53
C THR A 613 -20.18 -30.96 -58.98
N GLN A 614 -21.24 -31.59 -59.49
CA GLN A 614 -21.34 -32.01 -60.89
C GLN A 614 -21.55 -30.80 -61.82
N PRO A 615 -21.03 -30.82 -63.06
CA PRO A 615 -21.37 -29.80 -64.04
C PRO A 615 -22.78 -30.03 -64.60
N VAL A 616 -23.62 -29.00 -64.67
CA VAL A 616 -24.99 -29.10 -65.23
C VAL A 616 -24.99 -29.74 -66.63
N GLY A 617 -25.83 -30.75 -66.87
CA GLY A 617 -25.87 -31.53 -68.11
C GLY A 617 -24.76 -32.56 -68.28
N LEU A 618 -23.87 -32.73 -67.29
CA LEU A 618 -22.85 -33.78 -67.24
C LEU A 618 -22.91 -34.57 -65.92
N ASN A 619 -22.49 -35.83 -65.98
CA ASN A 619 -22.24 -36.67 -64.82
C ASN A 619 -20.78 -37.14 -64.86
N CYS A 620 -19.96 -36.64 -63.94
CA CYS A 620 -18.56 -36.99 -63.77
C CYS A 620 -18.38 -38.07 -62.70
N THR A 621 -17.54 -39.06 -62.99
CA THR A 621 -17.19 -40.17 -62.11
C THR A 621 -15.70 -40.19 -61.85
N VAL A 622 -15.26 -40.62 -60.66
CA VAL A 622 -13.85 -40.70 -60.26
C VAL A 622 -13.42 -42.16 -60.14
N ALA A 623 -12.35 -42.54 -60.83
CA ALA A 623 -11.64 -43.80 -60.63
C ALA A 623 -10.26 -43.54 -60.00
N ASN A 624 -9.75 -44.54 -59.26
CA ASN A 624 -8.56 -44.41 -58.40
C ASN A 624 -8.65 -43.22 -57.41
N GLY A 625 -9.86 -42.85 -56.99
CA GLY A 625 -10.10 -41.65 -56.18
C GLY A 625 -9.49 -41.71 -54.79
N SER A 626 -9.25 -42.90 -54.22
CA SER A 626 -8.67 -43.07 -52.89
C SER A 626 -7.37 -43.89 -52.90
N GLY A 627 -6.53 -43.63 -51.91
CA GLY A 627 -5.26 -44.34 -51.70
C GLY A 627 -4.40 -43.66 -50.63
N THR A 628 -3.11 -43.99 -50.60
CA THR A 628 -2.11 -43.28 -49.78
C THR A 628 -1.08 -42.60 -50.67
N VAL A 629 -0.61 -41.44 -50.21
CA VAL A 629 0.46 -40.67 -50.83
C VAL A 629 1.79 -41.33 -50.50
N ALA A 630 2.55 -41.73 -51.52
CA ALA A 630 3.92 -42.21 -51.36
C ALA A 630 4.91 -41.03 -51.34
N SER A 631 6.21 -41.29 -51.42
CA SER A 631 7.25 -40.26 -51.55
C SER A 631 7.30 -39.58 -52.94
N ALA A 632 6.15 -39.43 -53.60
CA ALA A 632 5.97 -38.85 -54.92
C ALA A 632 4.53 -38.32 -55.10
N ASN A 633 4.33 -37.37 -56.01
CA ASN A 633 3.01 -36.82 -56.35
C ASN A 633 2.10 -37.90 -56.95
N VAL A 634 0.84 -37.95 -56.51
CA VAL A 634 -0.18 -38.85 -57.07
C VAL A 634 -0.75 -38.24 -58.34
N THR A 635 -0.66 -38.97 -59.46
CA THR A 635 -1.16 -38.55 -60.79
C THR A 635 -2.13 -39.56 -61.41
N THR A 636 -2.49 -40.60 -60.66
CA THR A 636 -3.22 -41.80 -61.13
C THR A 636 -4.73 -41.70 -61.02
N VAL A 637 -5.26 -40.64 -60.42
CA VAL A 637 -6.70 -40.40 -60.34
C VAL A 637 -7.22 -40.07 -61.75
N SER A 638 -8.38 -40.59 -62.13
CA SER A 638 -9.00 -40.28 -63.42
C SER A 638 -10.46 -39.91 -63.26
N VAL A 639 -10.86 -38.83 -63.92
CA VAL A 639 -12.24 -38.33 -63.92
C VAL A 639 -12.82 -38.44 -65.32
N THR A 640 -13.97 -39.10 -65.44
CA THR A 640 -14.68 -39.28 -66.71
C THR A 640 -16.07 -38.67 -66.60
N CYS A 641 -16.31 -37.64 -67.40
CA CYS A 641 -17.58 -36.94 -67.51
C CYS A 641 -18.34 -37.40 -68.77
N VAL A 642 -19.61 -37.75 -68.61
CA VAL A 642 -20.53 -38.10 -69.70
C VAL A 642 -21.77 -37.22 -69.66
N VAL A 643 -22.55 -37.14 -70.75
CA VAL A 643 -23.78 -36.33 -70.79
C VAL A 643 -24.85 -36.91 -69.85
N SER A 644 -25.45 -36.06 -69.01
CA SER A 644 -26.60 -36.42 -68.17
C SER A 644 -27.81 -36.74 -69.06
N PRO A 645 -28.41 -37.94 -69.01
CA PRO A 645 -29.53 -38.29 -69.86
C PRO A 645 -30.85 -37.72 -69.31
N THR A 646 -31.11 -36.43 -69.55
CA THR A 646 -32.37 -35.72 -69.20
C THR A 646 -33.62 -36.20 -69.95
N ARG A 647 -33.45 -37.19 -70.86
CA ARG A 647 -34.51 -37.72 -71.72
C ARG A 647 -35.12 -39.00 -71.17
N VAL A 648 -36.44 -39.13 -71.27
CA VAL A 648 -37.19 -40.37 -71.05
C VAL A 648 -37.91 -40.80 -72.32
N SER A 649 -38.01 -42.10 -72.54
CA SER A 649 -38.92 -42.70 -73.50
C SER A 649 -40.19 -43.15 -72.79
N VAL A 650 -41.36 -42.90 -73.37
CA VAL A 650 -42.68 -43.30 -72.85
C VAL A 650 -43.48 -44.03 -73.92
N LEU A 651 -44.14 -45.12 -73.55
CA LEU A 651 -45.01 -45.86 -74.46
C LEU A 651 -46.39 -45.20 -74.51
N ARG A 652 -46.80 -44.74 -75.70
CA ARG A 652 -48.19 -44.44 -76.06
C ARG A 652 -48.80 -45.64 -76.78
N VAL A 653 -49.94 -46.12 -76.28
CA VAL A 653 -50.80 -47.07 -76.98
C VAL A 653 -51.97 -46.35 -77.64
N GLY A 654 -52.32 -46.75 -78.86
CA GLY A 654 -53.36 -46.12 -79.67
C GLY A 654 -52.80 -45.10 -80.67
N ASP A 655 -53.43 -45.04 -81.84
CA ASP A 655 -53.15 -44.11 -82.94
C ASP A 655 -54.01 -42.83 -82.88
N GLY A 656 -55.02 -42.80 -82.01
CA GLY A 656 -55.99 -41.71 -81.87
C GLY A 656 -57.29 -41.92 -82.66
N ALA A 657 -57.38 -42.92 -83.53
CA ALA A 657 -58.52 -43.10 -84.45
C ALA A 657 -59.77 -43.69 -83.76
N ALA A 658 -59.59 -44.64 -82.84
CA ALA A 658 -60.68 -45.35 -82.18
C ALA A 658 -60.42 -45.58 -80.69
N ALA A 659 -61.49 -45.59 -79.89
CA ALA A 659 -61.40 -45.75 -78.43
C ALA A 659 -60.72 -47.08 -78.03
N LEU A 660 -59.83 -47.00 -77.03
CA LEU A 660 -59.05 -48.15 -76.56
C LEU A 660 -59.94 -49.27 -75.99
N SER A 661 -59.72 -50.49 -76.46
CA SER A 661 -60.46 -51.69 -76.06
C SER A 661 -59.51 -52.88 -75.84
N GLY A 662 -60.04 -54.06 -75.52
CA GLY A 662 -59.23 -55.28 -75.38
C GLY A 662 -58.61 -55.80 -76.68
N ALA A 663 -58.86 -55.16 -77.82
CA ALA A 663 -58.19 -55.45 -79.08
C ALA A 663 -56.73 -54.98 -79.10
N ALA A 664 -55.95 -55.56 -80.00
CA ALA A 664 -54.61 -55.09 -80.35
C ALA A 664 -54.64 -53.64 -80.84
N ALA A 665 -53.81 -52.79 -80.23
CA ALA A 665 -53.65 -51.39 -80.59
C ALA A 665 -52.19 -51.09 -80.97
N ALA A 666 -52.01 -50.14 -81.90
CA ALA A 666 -50.69 -49.69 -82.33
C ALA A 666 -49.88 -49.10 -81.15
N VAL A 667 -48.55 -49.24 -81.23
CA VAL A 667 -47.61 -48.76 -80.22
C VAL A 667 -46.73 -47.68 -80.83
N THR A 668 -46.54 -46.59 -80.09
CA THR A 668 -45.59 -45.52 -80.42
C THR A 668 -44.78 -45.19 -79.16
N ILE A 669 -43.47 -45.05 -79.29
CA ILE A 669 -42.62 -44.55 -78.21
C ILE A 669 -42.32 -43.08 -78.47
N ASP A 670 -42.86 -42.19 -77.65
CA ASP A 670 -42.42 -40.79 -77.63
C ASP A 670 -41.17 -40.68 -76.73
N THR A 671 -40.28 -39.76 -77.05
CA THR A 671 -39.16 -39.38 -76.17
C THR A 671 -39.30 -37.92 -75.78
N TYR A 672 -39.26 -37.64 -74.48
CA TYR A 672 -39.37 -36.31 -73.88
C TYR A 672 -38.09 -35.96 -73.14
N ASP A 673 -37.64 -34.72 -73.25
CA ASP A 673 -36.72 -34.13 -72.28
C ASP A 673 -37.53 -33.60 -71.09
N VAL A 674 -37.21 -34.03 -69.87
CA VAL A 674 -38.07 -33.78 -68.69
C VAL A 674 -37.71 -32.52 -67.91
N VAL A 675 -36.70 -31.79 -68.35
CA VAL A 675 -36.30 -30.49 -67.78
C VAL A 675 -36.96 -29.36 -68.59
N SER A 676 -36.92 -29.46 -69.92
CA SER A 676 -37.59 -28.54 -70.86
C SER A 676 -39.06 -28.90 -71.15
N GLY A 677 -39.54 -30.06 -70.69
CA GLY A 677 -40.86 -30.60 -71.01
C GLY A 677 -41.08 -30.97 -72.49
N THR A 678 -40.04 -30.86 -73.33
CA THR A 678 -40.18 -30.89 -74.79
C THR A 678 -40.12 -32.32 -75.33
N ARG A 679 -41.06 -32.68 -76.22
CA ARG A 679 -40.97 -33.94 -76.98
C ARG A 679 -39.87 -33.85 -78.02
N THR A 680 -38.84 -34.67 -77.88
CA THR A 680 -37.64 -34.68 -78.74
C THR A 680 -37.69 -35.74 -79.85
N ALA A 681 -38.49 -36.80 -79.71
CA ALA A 681 -38.75 -37.78 -80.77
C ALA A 681 -40.11 -38.48 -80.63
N THR A 682 -40.56 -39.11 -81.72
CA THR A 682 -41.74 -39.99 -81.79
C THR A 682 -41.43 -41.14 -82.74
N THR A 683 -41.35 -42.36 -82.21
CA THR A 683 -41.00 -43.58 -82.94
C THR A 683 -42.20 -44.53 -83.00
N PRO A 684 -42.86 -44.70 -84.16
CA PRO A 684 -43.85 -45.76 -84.37
C PRO A 684 -43.19 -47.14 -84.27
N VAL A 685 -43.88 -48.11 -83.67
CA VAL A 685 -43.41 -49.50 -83.59
C VAL A 685 -44.19 -50.37 -84.58
N THR A 686 -43.49 -51.09 -85.44
CA THR A 686 -44.06 -52.04 -86.40
C THR A 686 -43.87 -53.48 -85.93
N GLY A 687 -44.75 -54.39 -86.36
CA GLY A 687 -44.71 -55.82 -85.99
C GLY A 687 -45.09 -56.16 -84.55
N LEU A 688 -45.41 -55.17 -83.70
CA LEU A 688 -45.78 -55.35 -82.31
C LEU A 688 -46.97 -54.45 -81.93
N THR A 689 -47.98 -55.03 -81.30
CA THR A 689 -49.13 -54.33 -80.68
C THR A 689 -49.28 -54.71 -79.20
N ILE A 690 -50.08 -53.97 -78.43
CA ILE A 690 -50.51 -54.39 -77.07
C ILE A 690 -52.04 -54.28 -76.94
N ALA A 691 -52.64 -54.86 -75.89
CA ALA A 691 -54.09 -54.73 -75.68
C ALA A 691 -54.44 -53.30 -75.23
N GLY A 692 -55.21 -52.56 -76.04
CA GLY A 692 -55.40 -51.11 -75.90
C GLY A 692 -55.88 -50.67 -74.50
N SER A 693 -56.91 -51.32 -73.97
CA SER A 693 -57.48 -51.03 -72.64
C SER A 693 -56.75 -51.70 -71.48
N SER A 694 -55.68 -52.47 -71.72
CA SER A 694 -54.91 -53.11 -70.65
C SER A 694 -54.01 -52.07 -69.98
N GLY A 695 -54.30 -51.74 -68.72
CA GLY A 695 -53.43 -50.93 -67.87
C GLY A 695 -52.18 -51.68 -67.39
N SER A 696 -52.06 -52.97 -67.70
CA SER A 696 -50.99 -53.85 -67.21
C SER A 696 -49.92 -54.19 -68.26
N GLU A 697 -49.95 -53.56 -69.43
CA GLU A 697 -49.11 -53.92 -70.59
C GLU A 697 -48.33 -52.72 -71.13
N GLY A 698 -47.23 -52.99 -71.84
CA GLY A 698 -46.39 -51.94 -72.42
C GLY A 698 -45.49 -51.24 -71.41
N PHE A 699 -44.99 -51.96 -70.40
CA PHE A 699 -43.96 -51.42 -69.51
C PHE A 699 -42.58 -51.46 -70.16
N LEU A 700 -41.79 -50.41 -69.92
CA LEU A 700 -40.48 -50.20 -70.52
C LEU A 700 -39.36 -50.54 -69.52
N SER A 701 -38.24 -51.02 -70.03
CA SER A 701 -36.96 -51.09 -69.30
C SER A 701 -35.87 -50.53 -70.20
N ARG A 702 -34.98 -49.68 -69.68
CA ARG A 702 -33.72 -49.38 -70.38
C ARG A 702 -32.76 -50.54 -70.15
N SER A 703 -31.96 -50.89 -71.15
CA SER A 703 -30.89 -51.87 -71.00
C SER A 703 -29.86 -51.41 -69.95
N ALA A 704 -29.21 -52.36 -69.28
CA ALA A 704 -28.19 -52.03 -68.27
C ALA A 704 -27.01 -51.24 -68.86
N ASP A 705 -26.64 -51.53 -70.11
CA ASP A 705 -25.64 -50.77 -70.87
C ASP A 705 -26.15 -49.43 -71.46
N SER A 706 -27.42 -49.09 -71.21
CA SER A 706 -28.11 -47.88 -71.67
C SER A 706 -28.23 -47.66 -73.18
N ARG A 707 -27.87 -48.64 -74.04
CA ARG A 707 -27.99 -48.55 -75.51
C ARG A 707 -29.41 -48.74 -76.05
N TYR A 708 -30.31 -49.33 -75.28
CA TYR A 708 -31.65 -49.69 -75.75
C TYR A 708 -32.76 -49.43 -74.74
N VAL A 709 -33.98 -49.20 -75.22
CA VAL A 709 -35.22 -49.36 -74.45
C VAL A 709 -35.98 -50.56 -75.00
N VAL A 710 -36.42 -51.44 -74.10
CA VAL A 710 -37.09 -52.71 -74.42
C VAL A 710 -38.44 -52.83 -73.73
N PHE A 711 -39.33 -53.60 -74.36
CA PHE A 711 -40.73 -53.79 -73.96
C PHE A 711 -41.28 -55.07 -74.59
N ALA A 712 -42.53 -55.43 -74.26
CA ALA A 712 -43.17 -56.63 -74.81
C ALA A 712 -44.59 -56.36 -75.31
N GLY A 713 -45.06 -57.22 -76.21
CA GLY A 713 -46.39 -57.16 -76.82
C GLY A 713 -46.71 -58.40 -77.66
N TYR A 714 -47.60 -58.28 -78.63
CA TYR A 714 -48.09 -59.37 -79.47
C TYR A 714 -47.71 -59.16 -80.93
N SER A 715 -47.35 -60.25 -81.63
CA SER A 715 -47.21 -60.31 -83.08
C SER A 715 -48.60 -60.37 -83.74
N ALA A 716 -49.41 -59.32 -83.56
CA ALA A 716 -50.77 -59.21 -84.05
C ALA A 716 -51.00 -57.87 -84.78
N PRO A 717 -51.76 -57.84 -85.89
CA PRO A 717 -52.27 -56.60 -86.47
C PRO A 717 -53.14 -55.82 -85.49
N ALA A 718 -53.14 -54.49 -85.61
CA ALA A 718 -54.09 -53.65 -84.89
C ALA A 718 -55.54 -54.03 -85.26
N GLY A 719 -56.44 -53.98 -84.28
CA GLY A 719 -57.83 -54.46 -84.41
C GLY A 719 -58.04 -55.94 -84.08
N THR A 720 -56.99 -56.75 -83.89
CA THR A 720 -57.13 -58.16 -83.46
C THR A 720 -57.86 -58.23 -82.11
N ALA A 721 -59.08 -58.77 -82.10
CA ALA A 721 -59.96 -58.74 -80.92
C ALA A 721 -59.40 -59.56 -79.75
N SER A 722 -59.57 -59.04 -78.53
CA SER A 722 -59.19 -59.71 -77.27
C SER A 722 -57.76 -60.26 -77.26
N VAL A 723 -56.78 -59.49 -77.75
CA VAL A 723 -55.45 -60.00 -78.13
C VAL A 723 -54.73 -60.72 -76.97
N ALA A 724 -54.88 -60.27 -75.73
CA ALA A 724 -54.32 -60.95 -74.56
C ALA A 724 -54.88 -62.37 -74.33
N GLY A 725 -56.15 -62.62 -74.69
CA GLY A 725 -56.82 -63.92 -74.57
C GLY A 725 -56.47 -64.92 -75.67
N THR A 726 -55.74 -64.51 -76.71
CA THR A 726 -55.27 -65.41 -77.78
C THR A 726 -54.32 -66.49 -77.25
N THR A 727 -54.31 -67.66 -77.88
CA THR A 727 -53.24 -68.63 -77.63
C THR A 727 -51.91 -68.07 -78.14
N SER A 728 -50.83 -68.29 -77.38
CA SER A 728 -49.50 -67.79 -77.75
C SER A 728 -48.95 -68.45 -79.03
N SER A 729 -49.45 -69.62 -79.40
CA SER A 729 -49.12 -70.28 -80.67
C SER A 729 -49.82 -69.66 -81.89
N ALA A 730 -51.03 -69.12 -81.75
CA ALA A 730 -51.74 -68.41 -82.82
C ALA A 730 -51.39 -66.91 -82.85
N THR A 731 -50.84 -66.38 -81.77
CA THR A 731 -50.40 -64.98 -81.65
C THR A 731 -49.18 -64.92 -80.73
N PRO A 732 -47.97 -65.12 -81.29
CA PRO A 732 -46.73 -65.09 -80.54
C PRO A 732 -46.58 -63.81 -79.73
N ARG A 733 -46.14 -63.96 -78.48
CA ARG A 733 -45.69 -62.84 -77.66
C ARG A 733 -44.31 -62.42 -78.17
N VAL A 734 -44.00 -61.13 -78.13
CA VAL A 734 -42.80 -60.57 -78.76
C VAL A 734 -42.10 -59.56 -77.88
N VAL A 735 -40.79 -59.48 -78.01
CA VAL A 735 -39.96 -58.41 -77.41
C VAL A 735 -39.70 -57.34 -78.47
N GLY A 736 -40.02 -56.10 -78.14
CA GLY A 736 -39.67 -54.91 -78.90
C GLY A 736 -38.43 -54.22 -78.32
N ARG A 737 -37.62 -53.61 -79.18
CA ARG A 737 -36.40 -52.86 -78.84
C ARG A 737 -36.29 -51.59 -79.68
N ILE A 738 -35.91 -50.50 -79.04
CA ILE A 738 -35.55 -49.22 -79.68
C ILE A 738 -34.13 -48.82 -79.27
N ASP A 739 -33.36 -48.30 -80.22
CA ASP A 739 -32.03 -47.72 -80.03
C ASP A 739 -32.04 -46.19 -79.97
N SER A 740 -30.87 -45.57 -79.80
CA SER A 740 -30.71 -44.12 -79.69
C SER A 740 -30.92 -43.34 -80.98
N ALA A 741 -30.91 -44.02 -82.14
CA ALA A 741 -31.31 -43.46 -83.43
C ALA A 741 -32.84 -43.47 -83.62
N GLY A 742 -33.59 -44.08 -82.70
CA GLY A 742 -35.04 -44.21 -82.77
C GLY A 742 -35.51 -45.35 -83.67
N SER A 743 -34.67 -46.34 -83.96
CA SER A 743 -35.00 -47.51 -84.78
C SER A 743 -35.74 -48.56 -83.95
N ALA A 744 -37.00 -48.85 -84.28
CA ALA A 744 -37.81 -49.87 -83.61
C ALA A 744 -37.68 -51.24 -84.30
N SER A 745 -37.49 -52.29 -83.51
CA SER A 745 -37.32 -53.67 -83.98
C SER A 745 -38.00 -54.69 -83.07
N VAL A 746 -38.57 -55.75 -83.65
CA VAL A 746 -38.94 -56.97 -82.91
C VAL A 746 -37.71 -57.88 -82.88
N VAL A 747 -37.32 -58.34 -81.69
CA VAL A 747 -36.01 -58.96 -81.44
C VAL A 747 -36.06 -60.39 -80.90
N ALA A 748 -37.22 -60.86 -80.45
CA ALA A 748 -37.47 -62.25 -80.07
C ALA A 748 -38.98 -62.54 -80.09
N THR A 749 -39.37 -63.80 -80.34
CA THR A 749 -40.76 -64.27 -80.22
C THR A 749 -40.88 -65.43 -79.23
N LEU A 750 -42.04 -65.55 -78.58
CA LEU A 750 -42.38 -66.57 -77.59
C LEU A 750 -43.76 -67.15 -77.89
N ASP A 751 -43.87 -68.47 -78.08
CA ASP A 751 -45.09 -69.14 -78.55
C ASP A 751 -45.79 -70.01 -77.48
N ALA A 752 -45.11 -70.31 -76.37
CA ALA A 752 -45.68 -70.96 -75.19
C ALA A 752 -45.87 -70.02 -73.98
N ALA A 753 -45.13 -68.92 -73.93
CA ALA A 753 -45.16 -67.98 -72.81
C ALA A 753 -46.44 -67.13 -72.80
N PHE A 754 -47.00 -66.91 -71.60
CA PHE A 754 -48.20 -66.08 -71.37
C PHE A 754 -49.41 -66.50 -72.22
N ASN A 755 -49.51 -67.81 -72.52
CA ASN A 755 -50.60 -68.39 -73.31
C ASN A 755 -51.98 -67.99 -72.75
N THR A 756 -52.87 -67.45 -73.59
CA THR A 756 -54.20 -66.93 -73.21
C THR A 756 -54.19 -65.83 -72.13
N SER A 757 -53.05 -65.17 -71.90
CA SER A 757 -52.96 -64.03 -70.98
C SER A 757 -51.94 -62.96 -71.38
N ASN A 758 -51.77 -61.96 -70.49
CA ASN A 758 -50.98 -60.76 -70.74
C ASN A 758 -49.47 -61.06 -70.78
N VAL A 759 -48.78 -60.64 -71.84
CA VAL A 759 -47.36 -60.31 -71.77
C VAL A 759 -47.22 -58.82 -71.45
N ARG A 760 -46.37 -58.44 -70.49
CA ARG A 760 -46.48 -57.11 -69.84
C ARG A 760 -45.23 -56.24 -69.96
N SER A 761 -44.05 -56.84 -69.86
CA SER A 761 -42.76 -56.15 -69.81
C SER A 761 -41.63 -57.02 -70.32
N ALA A 762 -40.51 -56.40 -70.69
CA ALA A 762 -39.24 -57.07 -70.94
C ALA A 762 -38.06 -56.21 -70.46
N THR A 763 -36.92 -56.85 -70.18
CA THR A 763 -35.65 -56.20 -69.84
C THR A 763 -34.46 -56.94 -70.46
N THR A 764 -33.29 -56.30 -70.50
CA THR A 764 -32.05 -56.85 -71.07
C THR A 764 -30.82 -56.18 -70.46
N VAL A 765 -29.66 -56.82 -70.55
CA VAL A 765 -28.37 -56.18 -70.25
C VAL A 765 -27.93 -55.29 -71.42
N ASP A 766 -28.00 -55.84 -72.64
CA ASP A 766 -27.25 -55.39 -73.82
C ASP A 766 -27.95 -55.71 -75.16
N GLY A 767 -29.16 -56.27 -75.13
CA GLY A 767 -29.89 -56.73 -76.31
C GLY A 767 -29.43 -58.07 -76.90
N SER A 768 -28.57 -58.83 -76.23
CA SER A 768 -28.20 -60.21 -76.64
C SER A 768 -29.25 -61.24 -76.21
N ALA A 769 -29.86 -61.03 -75.04
CA ALA A 769 -30.95 -61.85 -74.50
C ALA A 769 -31.87 -61.02 -73.60
N TYR A 770 -33.06 -61.55 -73.32
CA TYR A 770 -34.16 -60.83 -72.71
C TYR A 770 -34.83 -61.67 -71.61
N TRP A 771 -35.24 -60.99 -70.54
CA TRP A 771 -36.19 -61.53 -69.58
C TRP A 771 -37.53 -60.84 -69.82
N VAL A 772 -38.58 -61.62 -69.98
CA VAL A 772 -39.93 -61.18 -70.33
C VAL A 772 -40.86 -61.59 -69.19
N ALA A 773 -41.74 -60.70 -68.75
CA ALA A 773 -42.65 -60.98 -67.64
C ALA A 773 -44.11 -60.71 -68.00
N GLY A 774 -45.00 -61.47 -67.36
CA GLY A 774 -46.42 -61.45 -67.63
C GLY A 774 -47.23 -62.40 -66.75
N ASN A 775 -48.48 -62.60 -67.14
CA ASN A 775 -49.46 -63.40 -66.44
C ASN A 775 -49.69 -64.75 -67.14
N GLY A 776 -50.12 -65.76 -66.39
CA GLY A 776 -50.50 -67.05 -66.95
C GLY A 776 -50.80 -68.08 -65.86
N ALA A 777 -51.10 -69.31 -66.29
CA ALA A 777 -51.05 -70.46 -65.39
C ALA A 777 -49.60 -70.69 -64.92
N SER A 778 -49.37 -71.46 -63.86
CA SER A 778 -48.03 -71.63 -63.29
C SER A 778 -47.00 -72.30 -64.22
N ALA A 779 -47.41 -72.82 -65.38
CA ALA A 779 -46.52 -73.35 -66.44
C ALA A 779 -46.28 -72.37 -67.62
N SER A 780 -46.88 -71.17 -67.60
CA SER A 780 -46.75 -70.17 -68.68
C SER A 780 -46.71 -68.71 -68.21
N GLY A 781 -46.98 -68.43 -66.93
CA GLY A 781 -46.83 -67.11 -66.31
C GLY A 781 -45.47 -66.93 -65.62
N GLY A 782 -45.26 -65.76 -65.02
CA GLY A 782 -44.03 -65.45 -64.28
C GLY A 782 -43.00 -64.73 -65.15
N VAL A 783 -41.75 -65.22 -65.14
CA VAL A 783 -40.63 -64.65 -65.92
C VAL A 783 -40.03 -65.70 -66.84
N HIS A 784 -39.92 -65.38 -68.12
CA HIS A 784 -39.33 -66.20 -69.17
C HIS A 784 -38.02 -65.57 -69.69
N TYR A 785 -37.01 -66.39 -69.93
CA TYR A 785 -35.75 -66.00 -70.58
C TYR A 785 -35.74 -66.43 -72.05
N VAL A 786 -35.24 -65.56 -72.94
CA VAL A 786 -35.19 -65.78 -74.38
C VAL A 786 -34.00 -65.05 -75.01
N THR A 787 -33.28 -65.68 -75.95
CA THR A 787 -32.18 -65.04 -76.69
C THR A 787 -32.68 -64.19 -77.84
N ALA A 788 -31.90 -63.18 -78.27
CA ALA A 788 -32.17 -62.45 -79.50
C ALA A 788 -32.27 -63.40 -80.69
N GLY A 789 -33.21 -63.14 -81.59
CA GLY A 789 -33.50 -63.98 -82.76
C GLY A 789 -34.26 -65.28 -82.48
N SER A 790 -34.64 -65.58 -81.22
CA SER A 790 -35.43 -66.79 -80.93
C SER A 790 -36.81 -66.75 -81.58
N THR A 791 -37.21 -67.88 -82.16
CA THR A 791 -38.51 -68.11 -82.80
C THR A 791 -39.36 -69.03 -81.93
N GLY A 792 -40.02 -68.49 -80.91
CA GLY A 792 -40.97 -69.18 -80.02
C GLY A 792 -40.37 -69.73 -78.72
N VAL A 793 -39.17 -70.31 -78.80
CA VAL A 793 -38.54 -71.01 -77.66
C VAL A 793 -38.14 -70.03 -76.55
N SER A 794 -38.54 -70.32 -75.31
CA SER A 794 -38.13 -69.60 -74.10
C SER A 794 -38.06 -70.53 -72.88
N THR A 795 -37.23 -70.19 -71.89
CA THR A 795 -37.13 -70.91 -70.61
C THR A 795 -37.98 -70.21 -69.55
N GLN A 796 -38.92 -70.89 -68.91
CA GLN A 796 -39.61 -70.33 -67.73
C GLN A 796 -38.64 -70.32 -66.54
N VAL A 797 -38.01 -69.17 -66.29
CA VAL A 797 -37.03 -68.95 -65.21
C VAL A 797 -37.73 -68.98 -63.85
N LEU A 798 -38.84 -68.27 -63.76
CA LEU A 798 -39.64 -68.11 -62.53
C LEU A 798 -41.09 -68.50 -62.81
N LYS A 799 -41.63 -69.40 -61.98
CA LYS A 799 -43.03 -69.88 -62.06
C LYS A 799 -43.98 -69.28 -61.03
N ASP A 800 -43.45 -68.67 -59.97
CA ASP A 800 -44.20 -68.09 -58.85
C ASP A 800 -43.48 -66.83 -58.35
N PRO A 801 -44.13 -65.64 -58.32
CA PRO A 801 -45.51 -65.36 -58.72
C PRO A 801 -45.76 -65.47 -60.24
N ASN A 802 -46.73 -66.30 -60.63
CA ASN A 802 -47.15 -66.48 -62.03
C ASN A 802 -47.82 -65.25 -62.65
N ASN A 803 -48.29 -64.31 -61.83
CA ASN A 803 -48.93 -63.05 -62.22
C ASN A 803 -47.92 -61.88 -62.13
N SER A 804 -46.77 -62.04 -62.80
CA SER A 804 -45.68 -61.06 -62.81
C SER A 804 -46.04 -59.80 -63.62
N ARG A 805 -45.62 -58.61 -63.19
CA ARG A 805 -45.95 -57.31 -63.83
C ARG A 805 -44.76 -56.72 -64.59
N VAL A 806 -43.82 -56.12 -63.88
CA VAL A 806 -42.63 -55.48 -64.48
C VAL A 806 -41.39 -56.28 -64.11
N VAL A 807 -40.50 -56.49 -65.08
CA VAL A 807 -39.15 -57.05 -64.87
C VAL A 807 -38.11 -56.01 -65.29
N SER A 808 -37.02 -55.87 -64.52
CA SER A 808 -35.92 -54.97 -64.85
C SER A 808 -34.59 -55.46 -64.25
N VAL A 809 -33.48 -55.20 -64.95
CA VAL A 809 -32.12 -55.43 -64.46
C VAL A 809 -31.57 -54.16 -63.81
N PHE A 810 -31.02 -54.29 -62.60
CA PHE A 810 -30.26 -53.23 -61.92
C PHE A 810 -29.08 -53.83 -61.16
N GLY A 811 -27.90 -53.20 -61.19
CA GLY A 811 -26.72 -53.69 -60.46
C GLY A 811 -26.25 -55.12 -60.78
N GLY A 812 -26.62 -55.67 -61.95
CA GLY A 812 -26.36 -57.06 -62.31
C GLY A 812 -27.33 -58.09 -61.70
N GLN A 813 -28.40 -57.65 -61.03
CA GLN A 813 -29.47 -58.48 -60.48
C GLN A 813 -30.78 -58.27 -61.27
N LEU A 814 -31.51 -59.36 -61.48
CA LEU A 814 -32.86 -59.36 -62.05
C LEU A 814 -33.90 -59.11 -60.96
N TYR A 815 -34.78 -58.12 -61.18
CA TYR A 815 -35.86 -57.75 -60.27
C TYR A 815 -37.23 -57.81 -60.94
N LEU A 816 -38.27 -57.95 -60.13
CA LEU A 816 -39.66 -58.21 -60.50
C LEU A 816 -40.63 -57.45 -59.60
N SER A 817 -41.77 -56.99 -60.13
CA SER A 817 -42.93 -56.57 -59.34
C SER A 817 -44.17 -57.45 -59.61
N THR A 818 -45.07 -57.56 -58.64
CA THR A 818 -46.41 -58.13 -58.83
C THR A 818 -47.45 -57.51 -57.91
N GLY A 819 -48.72 -57.54 -58.33
CA GLY A 819 -49.88 -57.23 -57.49
C GLY A 819 -50.52 -58.47 -56.83
N SER A 820 -49.80 -59.59 -56.72
CA SER A 820 -50.36 -60.88 -56.29
C SER A 820 -49.59 -61.56 -55.14
N GLY A 821 -50.31 -62.34 -54.34
CA GLY A 821 -49.77 -63.15 -53.24
C GLY A 821 -48.98 -62.34 -52.20
N ASP A 822 -48.07 -63.01 -51.50
CA ASP A 822 -47.21 -62.36 -50.51
C ASP A 822 -46.00 -61.66 -51.15
N TYR A 823 -45.97 -61.62 -52.48
CA TYR A 823 -44.99 -60.95 -53.32
C TYR A 823 -45.42 -59.53 -53.74
N ARG A 824 -46.43 -58.93 -53.10
CA ARG A 824 -47.03 -57.60 -53.40
C ARG A 824 -46.09 -56.41 -53.10
N ALA A 825 -44.94 -56.40 -53.76
CA ALA A 825 -43.86 -55.44 -53.65
C ALA A 825 -42.90 -55.59 -54.87
N VAL A 826 -41.65 -55.17 -54.73
CA VAL A 826 -40.54 -55.57 -55.61
C VAL A 826 -39.81 -56.77 -54.99
N SER A 827 -39.40 -57.71 -55.83
CA SER A 827 -38.65 -58.92 -55.48
C SER A 827 -37.41 -59.08 -56.34
N ALA A 828 -36.33 -59.64 -55.79
CA ALA A 828 -35.24 -60.21 -56.57
C ALA A 828 -35.66 -61.58 -57.14
N VAL A 829 -35.23 -61.91 -58.36
CA VAL A 829 -35.49 -63.19 -59.03
C VAL A 829 -34.20 -63.99 -59.07
N GLY A 830 -34.10 -65.04 -58.25
CA GLY A 830 -32.86 -65.80 -58.05
C GLY A 830 -31.68 -64.91 -57.66
N THR A 831 -30.46 -65.34 -57.99
CA THR A 831 -29.23 -64.54 -57.84
C THR A 831 -28.69 -64.10 -59.20
N GLY A 832 -28.33 -62.83 -59.33
CA GLY A 832 -27.79 -62.25 -60.55
C GLY A 832 -28.80 -62.23 -61.70
N LEU A 833 -28.41 -62.82 -62.84
CA LEU A 833 -29.19 -62.84 -64.08
C LEU A 833 -29.53 -64.29 -64.49
N PRO A 834 -30.45 -64.97 -63.79
CA PRO A 834 -30.68 -66.39 -64.00
C PRO A 834 -31.34 -66.69 -65.35
N THR A 835 -30.79 -67.68 -66.07
CA THR A 835 -31.29 -68.19 -67.36
C THR A 835 -31.93 -69.58 -67.25
N ALA A 836 -31.64 -70.30 -66.16
CA ALA A 836 -32.18 -71.62 -65.87
C ALA A 836 -33.52 -71.56 -65.11
N SER A 837 -34.39 -72.54 -65.36
CA SER A 837 -35.68 -72.69 -64.69
C SER A 837 -35.55 -73.05 -63.21
N GLY A 838 -36.62 -72.78 -62.44
CA GLY A 838 -36.71 -73.15 -61.03
C GLY A 838 -36.20 -72.11 -60.04
N GLN A 839 -36.04 -70.84 -60.46
CA GLN A 839 -35.72 -69.75 -59.55
C GLN A 839 -36.88 -69.47 -58.58
N THR A 840 -36.58 -68.75 -57.50
CA THR A 840 -37.55 -68.18 -56.56
C THR A 840 -37.58 -66.66 -56.64
N ALA A 841 -38.71 -66.06 -56.28
CA ALA A 841 -38.81 -64.63 -56.01
C ALA A 841 -38.59 -64.38 -54.51
N THR A 842 -37.78 -63.38 -54.17
CA THR A 842 -37.56 -62.94 -52.78
C THR A 842 -37.88 -61.46 -52.67
N VAL A 843 -38.92 -61.10 -51.92
CA VAL A 843 -39.29 -59.70 -51.64
C VAL A 843 -38.12 -58.99 -50.98
N LEU A 844 -37.85 -57.75 -51.37
CA LEU A 844 -36.76 -56.97 -50.77
C LEU A 844 -37.11 -56.62 -49.31
N SER A 845 -36.18 -56.91 -48.39
CA SER A 845 -36.38 -56.76 -46.94
C SER A 845 -36.90 -55.36 -46.59
N GLY A 846 -37.95 -55.30 -45.77
CA GLY A 846 -38.56 -54.05 -45.30
C GLY A 846 -39.65 -53.45 -46.19
N LEU A 847 -39.86 -53.92 -47.44
CA LEU A 847 -40.94 -53.39 -48.28
C LEU A 847 -42.34 -53.73 -47.72
N PRO A 848 -43.28 -52.76 -47.66
CA PRO A 848 -44.60 -52.92 -47.04
C PRO A 848 -45.60 -53.65 -47.96
N VAL A 849 -45.44 -54.97 -48.04
CA VAL A 849 -46.28 -55.88 -48.84
C VAL A 849 -47.76 -55.70 -48.50
N GLY A 850 -48.58 -55.42 -49.52
CA GLY A 850 -50.05 -55.40 -49.42
C GLY A 850 -50.66 -54.32 -48.52
N THR A 851 -49.85 -53.40 -47.98
CA THR A 851 -50.29 -52.32 -47.08
C THR A 851 -50.13 -50.96 -47.74
N THR A 852 -48.93 -50.39 -47.81
CA THR A 852 -48.67 -49.22 -48.68
C THR A 852 -48.65 -49.64 -50.16
N LEU A 853 -48.02 -50.78 -50.45
CA LEU A 853 -47.95 -51.34 -51.82
C LEU A 853 -49.16 -52.25 -52.05
N THR A 854 -50.26 -51.65 -52.50
CA THR A 854 -51.54 -52.34 -52.75
C THR A 854 -51.60 -52.97 -54.14
N SER A 855 -50.96 -52.33 -55.12
CA SER A 855 -50.94 -52.72 -56.53
C SER A 855 -49.70 -52.16 -57.24
N PRO A 856 -48.47 -52.57 -56.85
CA PRO A 856 -47.24 -52.06 -57.45
C PRO A 856 -47.05 -52.53 -58.90
N TYR A 857 -46.63 -51.61 -59.78
CA TYR A 857 -46.39 -51.81 -61.21
C TYR A 857 -44.93 -51.55 -61.56
N GLN A 858 -44.60 -50.49 -62.29
CA GLN A 858 -43.22 -50.19 -62.66
C GLN A 858 -42.42 -49.77 -61.42
N PHE A 859 -41.13 -50.04 -61.44
CA PHE A 859 -40.20 -49.63 -60.39
C PHE A 859 -38.86 -49.24 -61.02
N PHE A 860 -38.11 -48.40 -60.34
CA PHE A 860 -36.86 -47.84 -60.85
C PHE A 860 -35.87 -47.57 -59.73
N PHE A 861 -34.63 -48.05 -59.85
CA PHE A 861 -33.56 -47.77 -58.88
C PHE A 861 -32.72 -46.57 -59.31
N VAL A 862 -32.32 -45.75 -58.34
CA VAL A 862 -31.26 -44.73 -58.49
C VAL A 862 -30.12 -45.10 -57.54
N GLY A 863 -28.98 -45.46 -58.13
CA GLY A 863 -27.91 -46.15 -57.41
C GLY A 863 -28.36 -47.53 -56.92
N ASP A 864 -27.77 -47.98 -55.81
CA ASP A 864 -28.13 -49.20 -55.08
C ASP A 864 -28.98 -48.92 -53.82
N ALA A 865 -29.16 -47.64 -53.46
CA ALA A 865 -29.73 -47.19 -52.20
C ALA A 865 -31.11 -46.53 -52.30
N THR A 866 -31.58 -46.15 -53.50
CA THR A 866 -32.92 -45.54 -53.70
C THR A 866 -33.75 -46.34 -54.70
N LEU A 867 -35.01 -46.59 -54.38
CA LEU A 867 -35.98 -47.33 -55.18
C LEU A 867 -37.30 -46.57 -55.25
N TYR A 868 -37.79 -46.27 -56.46
CA TYR A 868 -39.14 -45.75 -56.70
C TYR A 868 -40.05 -46.87 -57.17
N ILE A 869 -41.30 -46.89 -56.69
CA ILE A 869 -42.33 -47.86 -57.10
C ILE A 869 -43.60 -47.09 -57.46
N ALA A 870 -44.13 -47.34 -58.66
CA ALA A 870 -45.45 -46.90 -59.08
C ALA A 870 -46.51 -47.87 -58.52
N ASP A 871 -47.56 -47.37 -57.88
CA ASP A 871 -48.70 -48.13 -57.37
C ASP A 871 -50.01 -47.53 -57.92
N ASP A 872 -50.88 -48.38 -58.47
CA ASP A 872 -52.10 -47.92 -59.15
C ASP A 872 -53.36 -47.99 -58.27
N GLY A 873 -53.22 -48.31 -56.98
CA GLY A 873 -54.33 -48.31 -56.03
C GLY A 873 -54.95 -46.94 -55.82
N ASN A 874 -56.16 -46.89 -55.24
CA ASN A 874 -56.93 -45.65 -55.07
C ASN A 874 -56.26 -44.60 -54.17
N SER A 875 -55.27 -44.99 -53.37
CA SER A 875 -54.41 -44.12 -52.55
C SER A 875 -52.92 -44.30 -52.90
N GLY A 876 -52.63 -44.89 -54.05
CA GLY A 876 -51.28 -45.14 -54.56
C GLY A 876 -50.66 -43.91 -55.23
N GLY A 877 -49.70 -44.16 -56.11
CA GLY A 877 -48.99 -43.18 -56.90
C GLY A 877 -47.52 -43.53 -57.03
N VAL A 878 -46.60 -42.64 -56.65
CA VAL A 878 -45.17 -42.98 -56.60
C VAL A 878 -44.69 -42.97 -55.15
N PHE A 879 -44.12 -44.10 -54.72
CA PHE A 879 -43.51 -44.26 -53.41
C PHE A 879 -41.99 -44.40 -53.54
N LYS A 880 -41.25 -43.68 -52.68
CA LYS A 880 -39.80 -43.79 -52.53
C LYS A 880 -39.47 -44.75 -51.38
N PHE A 881 -38.46 -45.57 -51.59
CA PHE A 881 -37.84 -46.40 -50.57
C PHE A 881 -36.32 -46.14 -50.56
N THR A 882 -35.75 -46.12 -49.37
CA THR A 882 -34.30 -45.97 -49.14
C THR A 882 -33.75 -47.16 -48.39
N LYS A 883 -32.56 -47.62 -48.77
CA LYS A 883 -31.88 -48.78 -48.21
C LYS A 883 -30.95 -48.38 -47.06
N ASP A 884 -31.02 -49.07 -45.93
CA ASP A 884 -30.08 -48.91 -44.82
C ASP A 884 -28.76 -49.69 -45.05
N GLY A 885 -27.78 -49.46 -44.17
CA GLY A 885 -26.48 -50.16 -44.21
C GLY A 885 -26.55 -51.65 -43.87
N SER A 886 -27.70 -52.17 -43.42
CA SER A 886 -27.97 -53.60 -43.22
C SER A 886 -28.69 -54.24 -44.43
N GLY A 887 -29.10 -53.43 -45.42
CA GLY A 887 -29.79 -53.87 -46.63
C GLY A 887 -31.32 -53.83 -46.57
N ASN A 888 -31.93 -53.29 -45.50
CA ASN A 888 -33.38 -53.16 -45.38
C ASN A 888 -33.86 -51.88 -46.07
N TRP A 889 -35.04 -51.93 -46.68
CA TRP A 889 -35.70 -50.80 -47.30
C TRP A 889 -36.75 -50.20 -46.37
N SER A 890 -36.67 -48.89 -46.13
CA SER A 890 -37.70 -48.12 -45.44
C SER A 890 -38.39 -47.17 -46.42
N GLN A 891 -39.68 -46.88 -46.20
CA GLN A 891 -40.38 -45.87 -46.99
C GLN A 891 -39.83 -44.47 -46.65
N ALA A 892 -39.52 -43.68 -47.66
CA ALA A 892 -38.98 -42.33 -47.53
C ALA A 892 -39.94 -41.28 -48.11
N THR A 893 -39.75 -40.03 -47.69
CA THR A 893 -40.51 -38.87 -48.15
C THR A 893 -40.32 -38.64 -49.65
N LEU A 894 -41.43 -38.42 -50.35
CA LEU A 894 -41.50 -38.02 -51.75
C LEU A 894 -42.84 -37.31 -52.02
N THR A 895 -42.87 -36.37 -52.96
CA THR A 895 -44.15 -35.90 -53.53
C THR A 895 -44.89 -37.05 -54.21
N ASN A 896 -46.13 -37.32 -53.79
CA ASN A 896 -46.98 -38.29 -54.49
C ASN A 896 -47.78 -37.59 -55.62
N PRO A 897 -47.62 -37.97 -56.91
CA PRO A 897 -48.35 -37.37 -58.03
C PRO A 897 -49.77 -37.94 -58.23
N GLY A 898 -50.24 -38.85 -57.39
CA GLY A 898 -51.49 -39.59 -57.59
C GLY A 898 -51.28 -40.93 -58.33
N PRO A 899 -52.30 -41.80 -58.39
CA PRO A 899 -52.16 -43.21 -58.81
C PRO A 899 -51.45 -43.40 -60.15
N ALA A 900 -50.37 -44.19 -60.14
CA ALA A 900 -49.43 -44.30 -61.24
C ALA A 900 -49.21 -45.75 -61.66
N VAL A 901 -48.96 -45.97 -62.96
CA VAL A 901 -48.60 -47.29 -63.50
C VAL A 901 -47.13 -47.36 -63.89
N GLY A 902 -46.57 -46.26 -64.40
CA GLY A 902 -45.18 -46.15 -64.79
C GLY A 902 -44.37 -45.21 -63.90
N VAL A 903 -43.10 -45.53 -63.68
CA VAL A 903 -42.11 -44.66 -63.03
C VAL A 903 -40.71 -44.91 -63.60
N ALA A 904 -39.97 -43.83 -63.77
CA ALA A 904 -38.54 -43.77 -64.06
C ALA A 904 -37.92 -42.61 -63.29
N ALA A 905 -36.59 -42.52 -63.26
CA ALA A 905 -35.91 -41.31 -62.84
C ALA A 905 -34.70 -41.02 -63.74
N VAL A 906 -34.39 -39.74 -63.92
CA VAL A 906 -33.17 -39.27 -64.57
C VAL A 906 -32.43 -38.31 -63.64
N VAL A 907 -31.10 -38.33 -63.70
CA VAL A 907 -30.24 -37.52 -62.82
C VAL A 907 -29.55 -36.47 -63.67
N ASP A 908 -29.74 -35.19 -63.34
CA ASP A 908 -28.96 -34.08 -63.89
C ASP A 908 -28.18 -33.39 -62.79
N GLY A 909 -26.85 -33.49 -62.85
CA GLY A 909 -25.96 -33.05 -61.78
C GLY A 909 -26.25 -33.78 -60.47
N THR A 910 -26.84 -33.06 -59.50
CA THR A 910 -27.31 -33.60 -58.22
C THR A 910 -28.83 -33.76 -58.14
N THR A 911 -29.58 -33.31 -59.16
CA THR A 911 -31.04 -33.29 -59.16
C THR A 911 -31.59 -34.60 -59.71
N VAL A 912 -32.43 -35.28 -58.94
CA VAL A 912 -33.16 -36.47 -59.41
C VAL A 912 -34.55 -36.04 -59.88
N HIS A 913 -34.78 -36.07 -61.19
CA HIS A 913 -36.10 -35.88 -61.77
C HIS A 913 -36.82 -37.24 -61.81
N VAL A 914 -37.81 -37.41 -60.94
CA VAL A 914 -38.70 -38.57 -60.90
C VAL A 914 -39.84 -38.33 -61.89
N VAL A 915 -40.11 -39.32 -62.73
CA VAL A 915 -41.01 -39.18 -63.89
C VAL A 915 -42.00 -40.33 -63.86
N ALA A 916 -43.30 -40.02 -63.97
CA ALA A 916 -44.37 -40.99 -63.78
C ALA A 916 -45.48 -40.89 -64.84
N THR A 917 -46.20 -41.99 -65.06
CA THR A 917 -47.39 -42.04 -65.92
C THR A 917 -48.64 -42.38 -65.10
N LEU A 918 -49.62 -41.47 -65.15
CA LEU A 918 -50.78 -41.49 -64.26
C LEU A 918 -51.96 -42.29 -64.83
N LYS A 919 -52.72 -42.92 -63.93
CA LYS A 919 -53.82 -43.84 -64.24
C LYS A 919 -55.10 -43.12 -64.68
N GLY A 920 -55.90 -43.83 -65.49
CA GLY A 920 -57.30 -43.47 -65.74
C GLY A 920 -57.47 -42.15 -66.49
N ASN A 921 -58.39 -41.31 -66.02
CA ASN A 921 -58.82 -40.09 -66.70
C ASN A 921 -57.73 -39.00 -66.77
N GLU A 922 -56.68 -39.09 -65.96
CA GLU A 922 -55.61 -38.08 -65.95
C GLU A 922 -54.64 -38.26 -67.10
N ASN A 923 -54.24 -39.51 -67.39
CA ASN A 923 -53.53 -39.93 -68.61
C ASN A 923 -52.34 -39.02 -69.02
N LYS A 924 -51.53 -38.65 -68.02
CA LYS A 924 -50.37 -37.74 -68.16
C LYS A 924 -49.04 -38.45 -67.95
N LEU A 925 -48.02 -37.91 -68.61
CA LEU A 925 -46.63 -37.99 -68.20
C LEU A 925 -46.34 -36.78 -67.29
N VAL A 926 -45.89 -37.01 -66.07
CA VAL A 926 -45.54 -35.97 -65.10
C VAL A 926 -44.09 -36.11 -64.62
N THR A 927 -43.49 -34.99 -64.21
CA THR A 927 -42.13 -34.90 -63.66
C THR A 927 -42.15 -34.10 -62.36
N PHE A 928 -41.32 -34.47 -61.41
CA PHE A 928 -41.10 -33.77 -60.14
C PHE A 928 -39.70 -34.07 -59.62
N VAL A 929 -39.14 -33.17 -58.81
CA VAL A 929 -37.81 -33.35 -58.23
C VAL A 929 -37.91 -34.14 -56.93
N ASP A 930 -37.04 -35.12 -56.74
CA ASP A 930 -36.75 -35.70 -55.44
C ASP A 930 -35.56 -34.96 -54.81
N ASP A 931 -35.88 -33.97 -53.98
CA ASP A 931 -34.96 -33.22 -53.12
C ASP A 931 -34.97 -33.73 -51.67
N GLY A 932 -35.64 -34.86 -51.40
CA GLY A 932 -35.91 -35.38 -50.06
C GLY A 932 -37.14 -34.80 -49.37
N THR A 933 -37.85 -33.84 -49.98
CA THR A 933 -39.09 -33.25 -49.44
C THR A 933 -40.36 -33.87 -50.07
N SER A 934 -41.51 -33.61 -49.46
CA SER A 934 -42.85 -33.93 -50.01
C SER A 934 -43.53 -32.72 -50.65
N THR A 935 -42.81 -31.61 -50.81
CA THR A 935 -43.34 -30.30 -51.21
C THR A 935 -42.95 -29.88 -52.64
N ALA A 936 -42.09 -30.63 -53.32
CA ALA A 936 -41.72 -30.37 -54.71
C ALA A 936 -42.96 -30.46 -55.63
N ALA A 937 -43.15 -29.49 -56.52
CA ALA A 937 -44.35 -29.39 -57.34
C ALA A 937 -44.40 -30.40 -58.50
N VAL A 938 -45.55 -31.06 -58.68
CA VAL A 938 -45.78 -31.99 -59.80
C VAL A 938 -46.04 -31.21 -61.08
N THR A 939 -45.14 -31.34 -62.06
CA THR A 939 -45.22 -30.68 -63.36
C THR A 939 -45.74 -31.67 -64.41
N THR A 940 -46.73 -31.27 -65.22
CA THR A 940 -47.17 -32.08 -66.37
C THR A 940 -46.21 -31.88 -67.54
N VAL A 941 -45.57 -32.97 -67.98
CA VAL A 941 -44.71 -32.99 -69.19
C VAL A 941 -45.58 -33.12 -70.43
N ALA A 942 -46.57 -34.02 -70.39
CA ALA A 942 -47.53 -34.20 -71.49
C ALA A 942 -48.83 -34.84 -71.00
N THR A 943 -49.93 -34.55 -71.71
CA THR A 943 -51.17 -35.33 -71.65
C THR A 943 -51.23 -36.21 -72.91
N ALA A 944 -51.65 -37.47 -72.79
CA ALA A 944 -51.81 -38.33 -73.96
C ALA A 944 -52.95 -37.80 -74.86
N PRO A 945 -52.83 -37.87 -76.20
CA PRO A 945 -53.92 -37.58 -77.13
C PRO A 945 -55.19 -38.40 -76.85
N ALA A 946 -56.34 -37.88 -77.26
CA ALA A 946 -57.61 -38.62 -77.24
C ALA A 946 -57.47 -39.98 -77.94
N ASN A 947 -58.24 -40.98 -77.49
CA ASN A 947 -58.16 -42.38 -77.97
C ASN A 947 -56.76 -43.04 -77.85
N SER A 948 -55.86 -42.46 -77.05
CA SER A 948 -54.54 -43.02 -76.75
C SER A 948 -54.25 -42.94 -75.26
N ALA A 949 -53.25 -43.66 -74.77
CA ALA A 949 -52.84 -43.57 -73.38
C ALA A 949 -51.35 -43.88 -73.17
N PHE A 950 -50.76 -43.28 -72.13
CA PHE A 950 -49.40 -43.62 -71.72
C PHE A 950 -49.35 -44.92 -70.88
N ARG A 951 -48.23 -45.63 -70.95
CA ARG A 951 -47.91 -46.86 -70.18
C ARG A 951 -46.53 -46.74 -69.54
N GLY A 952 -45.61 -47.67 -69.79
CA GLY A 952 -44.27 -47.61 -69.22
C GLY A 952 -43.51 -46.35 -69.62
N VAL A 953 -42.69 -45.87 -68.70
CA VAL A 953 -41.69 -44.83 -68.92
C VAL A 953 -40.31 -45.40 -68.53
N ALA A 954 -39.27 -45.09 -69.30
CA ALA A 954 -37.89 -45.43 -68.96
C ALA A 954 -36.99 -44.26 -69.34
N PRO A 955 -35.79 -44.12 -68.75
CA PRO A 955 -34.77 -43.24 -69.33
C PRO A 955 -34.55 -43.61 -70.80
N ALA A 956 -34.35 -42.62 -71.66
CA ALA A 956 -34.12 -42.87 -73.08
C ALA A 956 -32.78 -43.59 -73.30
N PRO A 957 -32.58 -44.24 -74.47
CA PRO A 957 -31.26 -44.70 -74.88
C PRO A 957 -30.26 -43.53 -74.93
N ASN A 958 -29.02 -43.81 -74.50
CA ASN A 958 -27.92 -42.86 -74.64
C ASN A 958 -27.48 -42.80 -76.13
N PRO A 959 -27.26 -41.61 -76.71
CA PRO A 959 -26.75 -41.45 -78.07
C PRO A 959 -25.35 -42.05 -78.24
#